data_AF-I5B4I5-F1
#
_entry.id   AF-I5B4I5-F1
#
_cell.length_a   1.000
_cell.length_b   1.000
_cell.length_c   1.000
_cell.angle_alpha   90.00
_cell.angle_beta   90.00
_cell.angle_gamma   90.00
#
_symmetry.space_group_name_H-M   'P 1'
#
loop_
_entity.id
_entity.type
_entity.pdbx_description
1 polymer ?
#
loop_
_entity_poly.entity_id
_entity_poly.type
_entity_poly.pdbx_seq_one_letter_code
_entity_poly.pdbx_strand_id
1 'polypeptide(L)'
;MSPAFNIRSLAFAAEKNTGHFQAMVTDLACVPWCDIGRDDFCTCFENMISHMNDPALKQLFELSLGANFLIASSRPAWIRDFLTENTGFVSMPGHDIGVLEQGKWIKIPILLANDHCAGVVWFIAGLVALKADAVHIPEWAAQMMDARFIDAIDTAEQVVRRCAPDPLNHRFILFPVSQISTEIRFTGGSASLPIALGLKSLLQGTPLSKRFIATGCLDNSGNVRPVAYLDAKLKASRDRGFTCVILPAENHYRINHSNKGIIPVSSMDQAWTMVSLYSEKQENLLFFFSRALQEPASFIDKMDSLPGRWMEKEQVAIKDLLHRIFNDPGLFDRFTRKFYDMVANYALDRCRAIAALAPETLPETWPMASIRWCTANLGLANHLGRVASAEKWELRGQLLLKQVMQLDLNLAADFFNHTLVAAHNRYAFSPDVPDSLTRLLGFMEKRHDMQQEFGCVADPCLERIYGTLVQNSAFCGPRHIGQTEALSRKARLALGENYSQELKPEWVRQYHYLGFARLDAGDVEGARICLTTCLGIRDLNMDVYRCQDLTAWQFFLLCRYLAETVSDYSSALLFTSLVQTALKNFTQHHPWQLIFFNLGRAALLRGDREQALRLMQKSFDICLKTGEGPTIEIMALKPLAFLEKIVPAEQFDAGCYGWEKQLRQAAVHLDTHHFSFFHQRTFKEALDHVRKNHDALFPFSYG
;
A
#
# COMPACT_ATOMS: atom_id res chain seq x y z
N MET A 1 -24.31 11.88 -16.46
CA MET A 1 -24.77 13.07 -15.71
C MET A 1 -26.28 13.05 -15.74
N SER A 2 -26.93 13.02 -14.58
CA SER A 2 -28.39 13.22 -14.53
C SER A 2 -28.67 14.68 -14.92
N PRO A 3 -29.75 15.01 -15.67
CA PRO A 3 -30.07 16.39 -15.99
C PRO A 3 -30.17 17.19 -14.69
N ALA A 4 -29.37 18.26 -14.57
CA ALA A 4 -29.42 19.11 -13.39
C ALA A 4 -30.78 19.81 -13.37
N PHE A 5 -31.60 19.52 -12.37
CA PHE A 5 -32.81 20.31 -12.11
C PHE A 5 -32.40 21.76 -11.85
N ASN A 6 -33.10 22.72 -12.48
CA ASN A 6 -32.88 24.16 -12.31
C ASN A 6 -34.17 24.85 -11.80
N ILE A 7 -34.17 26.19 -11.74
CA ILE A 7 -35.31 26.95 -11.20
C ILE A 7 -36.62 26.71 -11.95
N ARG A 8 -36.61 26.34 -13.24
CA ARG A 8 -37.84 26.00 -13.99
C ARG A 8 -38.50 24.74 -13.43
N SER A 9 -37.70 23.76 -13.01
CA SER A 9 -38.21 22.55 -12.36
C SER A 9 -38.82 22.86 -10.99
N LEU A 10 -38.22 23.79 -10.24
CA LEU A 10 -38.79 24.28 -8.98
C LEU A 10 -40.10 25.02 -9.20
N ALA A 11 -40.19 25.86 -10.25
CA ALA A 11 -41.41 26.60 -10.58
C ALA A 11 -42.56 25.66 -10.93
N PHE A 12 -42.29 24.65 -11.76
CA PHE A 12 -43.25 23.61 -12.08
C PHE A 12 -43.72 22.84 -10.82
N ALA A 13 -42.80 22.47 -9.92
CA ALA A 13 -43.15 21.78 -8.69
C ALA A 13 -43.99 22.67 -7.75
N ALA A 14 -43.65 23.96 -7.63
CA ALA A 14 -44.38 24.91 -6.79
C ALA A 14 -45.84 25.06 -7.25
N GLU A 15 -46.08 25.07 -8.57
CA GLU A 15 -47.41 25.18 -9.16
C GLU A 15 -48.24 23.89 -8.99
N LYS A 16 -47.62 22.71 -9.18
CA LYS A 16 -48.34 21.44 -9.27
C LYS A 16 -48.42 20.64 -7.97
N ASN A 17 -47.42 20.75 -7.09
CA ASN A 17 -47.33 19.95 -5.87
C ASN A 17 -46.42 20.62 -4.83
N THR A 18 -47.01 21.39 -3.92
CA THR A 18 -46.30 22.09 -2.83
C THR A 18 -45.44 21.16 -1.97
N GLY A 19 -45.89 19.92 -1.71
CA GLY A 19 -45.12 18.94 -0.94
C GLY A 19 -43.88 18.46 -1.68
N HIS A 20 -43.98 18.24 -2.99
CA HIS A 20 -42.82 17.91 -3.83
C HIS A 20 -41.84 19.08 -3.92
N PHE A 21 -42.35 20.30 -4.09
CA PHE A 21 -41.53 21.52 -4.06
C PHE A 21 -40.76 21.65 -2.74
N GLN A 22 -41.46 21.51 -1.60
CA GLN A 22 -40.84 21.57 -0.27
C GLN A 22 -39.73 20.53 -0.12
N ALA A 23 -39.93 19.30 -0.61
CA ALA A 23 -38.91 18.27 -0.61
C ALA A 23 -37.69 18.68 -1.46
N MET A 24 -37.90 19.18 -2.68
CA MET A 24 -36.82 19.62 -3.57
C MET A 24 -35.94 20.72 -2.96
N VAL A 25 -36.56 21.74 -2.33
CA VAL A 25 -35.82 22.84 -1.71
C VAL A 25 -35.11 22.43 -0.43
N THR A 26 -35.70 21.53 0.36
CA THR A 26 -35.09 20.98 1.58
C THR A 26 -33.89 20.10 1.24
N ASP A 27 -33.98 19.29 0.18
CA ASP A 27 -32.91 18.38 -0.24
C ASP A 27 -31.77 19.06 -1.03
N LEU A 28 -31.94 20.35 -1.37
CA LEU A 28 -31.03 21.08 -2.27
C LEU A 28 -30.78 20.27 -3.55
N ALA A 29 -31.86 19.71 -4.12
CA ALA A 29 -31.80 18.78 -5.25
C ALA A 29 -31.52 19.46 -6.60
N CYS A 30 -31.50 20.80 -6.60
CA CYS A 30 -31.48 21.66 -7.77
C CYS A 30 -30.29 22.62 -7.69
N VAL A 31 -29.67 22.93 -8.82
CA VAL A 31 -28.76 24.08 -8.97
C VAL A 31 -29.57 25.16 -9.68
N PRO A 32 -30.15 26.13 -8.93
CA PRO A 32 -31.24 26.95 -9.45
C PRO A 32 -30.90 27.71 -10.74
N TRP A 33 -29.66 28.18 -10.87
CA TRP A 33 -29.17 28.94 -12.03
C TRP A 33 -28.44 28.11 -13.09
N CYS A 34 -28.54 26.79 -13.06
CA CYS A 34 -27.92 25.94 -14.08
C CYS A 34 -28.63 26.14 -15.44
N ASP A 35 -27.85 26.49 -16.47
CA ASP A 35 -28.28 26.65 -17.85
C ASP A 35 -29.47 27.62 -18.04
N ILE A 36 -29.50 28.70 -17.26
CA ILE A 36 -30.56 29.73 -17.34
C ILE A 36 -29.98 31.15 -17.25
N GLY A 37 -30.52 32.06 -18.06
CA GLY A 37 -30.17 33.49 -18.04
C GLY A 37 -30.85 34.24 -16.89
N ARG A 38 -30.37 35.45 -16.60
CA ARG A 38 -30.90 36.31 -15.52
C ARG A 38 -32.40 36.55 -15.67
N ASP A 39 -32.85 36.98 -16.86
CA ASP A 39 -34.25 37.38 -17.08
C ASP A 39 -35.23 36.21 -16.93
N ASP A 40 -34.86 35.05 -17.49
CA ASP A 40 -35.63 33.81 -17.33
C ASP A 40 -35.68 33.35 -15.87
N PHE A 41 -34.56 33.51 -15.14
CA PHE A 41 -34.49 33.18 -13.72
C PHE A 41 -35.40 34.09 -12.90
N CYS A 42 -35.34 35.41 -13.11
CA CYS A 42 -36.22 36.39 -12.45
C CYS A 42 -37.69 36.08 -12.72
N THR A 43 -38.05 35.79 -13.98
CA THR A 43 -39.42 35.43 -14.37
C THR A 43 -39.90 34.18 -13.62
N CYS A 44 -39.07 33.14 -13.56
CA CYS A 44 -39.39 31.91 -12.83
C CYS A 44 -39.52 32.15 -11.32
N PHE A 45 -38.65 33.00 -10.75
CA PHE A 45 -38.68 33.39 -9.35
C PHE A 45 -39.97 34.14 -9.01
N GLU A 46 -40.33 35.18 -9.76
CA GLU A 46 -41.55 35.97 -9.53
C GLU A 46 -42.81 35.10 -9.61
N ASN A 47 -42.89 34.25 -10.64
CA ASN A 47 -44.00 33.30 -10.79
C ASN A 47 -44.12 32.38 -9.57
N MET A 48 -43.01 31.80 -9.10
CA MET A 48 -43.00 30.98 -7.88
C MET A 48 -43.45 31.74 -6.64
N ILE A 49 -42.91 32.94 -6.41
CA ILE A 49 -43.25 33.74 -5.25
C ILE A 49 -44.74 34.11 -5.26
N SER A 50 -45.31 34.43 -6.42
CA SER A 50 -46.75 34.72 -6.56
C SER A 50 -47.67 33.53 -6.25
N HIS A 51 -47.15 32.30 -6.33
CA HIS A 51 -47.86 31.07 -5.99
C HIS A 51 -47.62 30.60 -4.54
N MET A 52 -46.66 31.20 -3.82
CA MET A 52 -46.36 30.86 -2.43
C MET A 52 -47.08 31.78 -1.45
N ASN A 53 -48.28 31.39 -1.03
CA ASN A 53 -49.04 32.11 0.01
C ASN A 53 -48.52 31.84 1.43
N ASP A 54 -47.70 30.80 1.64
CA ASP A 54 -47.12 30.45 2.95
C ASP A 54 -45.77 31.18 3.15
N PRO A 55 -45.67 32.13 4.11
CA PRO A 55 -44.43 32.84 4.40
C PRO A 55 -43.28 31.92 4.82
N ALA A 56 -43.57 30.82 5.52
CA ALA A 56 -42.54 29.87 5.98
C ALA A 56 -41.94 29.09 4.79
N LEU A 57 -42.77 28.74 3.81
CA LEU A 57 -42.32 28.10 2.58
C LEU A 57 -41.50 29.06 1.71
N LYS A 58 -41.90 30.33 1.63
CA LYS A 58 -41.12 31.38 0.95
C LYS A 58 -39.74 31.55 1.59
N GLN A 59 -39.66 31.65 2.91
CA GLN A 59 -38.39 31.75 3.64
C GLN A 59 -37.50 30.52 3.44
N LEU A 60 -38.08 29.30 3.45
CA LEU A 60 -37.34 28.08 3.14
C LEU A 60 -36.76 28.11 1.72
N PHE A 61 -37.54 28.59 0.74
CA PHE A 61 -37.07 28.71 -0.63
C PHE A 61 -35.91 29.71 -0.75
N GLU A 62 -36.04 30.90 -0.15
CA GLU A 62 -34.96 31.90 -0.10
C GLU A 62 -33.70 31.37 0.59
N LEU A 63 -33.85 30.66 1.71
CA LEU A 63 -32.76 29.99 2.41
C LEU A 63 -32.10 28.92 1.53
N SER A 64 -32.89 28.15 0.79
CA SER A 64 -32.41 27.14 -0.15
C SER A 64 -31.61 27.76 -1.31
N LEU A 65 -32.05 28.91 -1.85
CA LEU A 65 -31.32 29.64 -2.88
C LEU A 65 -29.96 30.13 -2.35
N GLY A 66 -29.95 30.74 -1.17
CA GLY A 66 -28.72 31.22 -0.55
C GLY A 66 -27.77 30.09 -0.14
N ALA A 67 -28.30 28.98 0.38
CA ALA A 67 -27.52 27.78 0.66
C ALA A 67 -26.86 27.23 -0.60
N ASN A 68 -27.60 27.11 -1.71
CA ASN A 68 -27.05 26.72 -3.00
C ASN A 68 -25.96 27.68 -3.47
N PHE A 69 -26.09 28.97 -3.16
CA PHE A 69 -25.14 29.99 -3.60
C PHE A 69 -23.81 29.83 -2.89
N LEU A 70 -23.86 29.60 -1.58
CA LEU A 70 -22.66 29.38 -0.77
C LEU A 70 -21.91 28.11 -1.18
N ILE A 71 -22.61 27.00 -1.45
CA ILE A 71 -21.97 25.70 -1.74
C ILE A 71 -21.57 25.52 -3.22
N ALA A 72 -22.04 26.36 -4.14
CA ALA A 72 -21.81 26.16 -5.57
C ALA A 72 -20.35 26.46 -5.96
N SER A 73 -19.76 25.53 -6.71
CA SER A 73 -18.40 25.69 -7.27
C SER A 73 -18.34 26.71 -8.41
N SER A 74 -19.47 26.99 -9.05
CA SER A 74 -19.60 28.00 -10.11
C SER A 74 -20.91 28.77 -9.95
N ARG A 75 -20.83 30.08 -10.10
CA ARG A 75 -21.92 31.04 -9.87
C ARG A 75 -21.94 32.07 -11.00
N PRO A 76 -23.10 32.39 -11.59
CA PRO A 76 -23.22 33.51 -12.51
C PRO A 76 -22.92 34.82 -11.78
N ALA A 77 -22.28 35.79 -12.44
CA ALA A 77 -21.93 37.07 -11.81
C ALA A 77 -23.16 37.83 -11.24
N TRP A 78 -24.32 37.67 -11.86
CA TRP A 78 -25.56 38.37 -11.49
C TRP A 78 -26.27 37.80 -10.25
N ILE A 79 -25.97 36.57 -9.81
CA ILE A 79 -26.76 35.91 -8.75
C ILE A 79 -26.59 36.58 -7.39
N ARG A 80 -25.41 37.17 -7.13
CA ARG A 80 -25.12 37.89 -5.89
C ARG A 80 -26.03 39.10 -5.74
N ASP A 81 -26.08 39.94 -6.77
CA ASP A 81 -26.90 41.15 -6.80
C ASP A 81 -28.38 40.75 -6.66
N PHE A 82 -28.79 39.71 -7.40
CA PHE A 82 -30.15 39.17 -7.30
C PHE A 82 -30.53 38.76 -5.87
N LEU A 83 -29.71 37.96 -5.18
CA LEU A 83 -30.01 37.53 -3.81
C LEU A 83 -30.10 38.70 -2.83
N THR A 84 -29.26 39.73 -3.04
CA THR A 84 -29.22 40.93 -2.21
C THR A 84 -30.46 41.80 -2.40
N GLU A 85 -30.93 41.93 -3.65
CA GLU A 85 -32.06 42.78 -4.02
C GLU A 85 -33.42 42.11 -3.78
N ASN A 86 -33.51 40.78 -3.90
CA ASN A 86 -34.80 40.07 -4.04
C ASN A 86 -35.11 39.05 -2.93
N THR A 87 -34.18 38.79 -2.00
CA THR A 87 -34.37 37.76 -0.96
C THR A 87 -33.98 38.27 0.43
N GLY A 88 -34.58 37.70 1.48
CA GLY A 88 -34.17 37.94 2.86
C GLY A 88 -32.86 37.24 3.25
N PHE A 89 -32.25 36.46 2.36
CA PHE A 89 -31.13 35.58 2.68
C PHE A 89 -29.93 36.34 3.27
N VAL A 90 -29.60 37.55 2.80
CA VAL A 90 -28.43 38.30 3.30
C VAL A 90 -28.49 38.55 4.82
N SER A 91 -29.71 38.62 5.38
CA SER A 91 -29.91 38.77 6.83
C SER A 91 -29.91 37.45 7.61
N MET A 92 -30.16 36.31 6.94
CA MET A 92 -30.39 35.03 7.62
C MET A 92 -29.11 34.43 8.24
N PRO A 93 -27.94 34.38 7.59
CA PRO A 93 -26.72 33.88 8.22
C PRO A 93 -26.08 34.84 9.24
N GLY A 94 -26.63 36.04 9.45
CA GLY A 94 -26.12 37.02 10.42
C GLY A 94 -24.85 37.77 9.99
N HIS A 95 -24.42 37.65 8.74
CA HIS A 95 -23.19 38.23 8.22
C HIS A 95 -23.35 38.79 6.80
N ASP A 96 -22.53 39.79 6.44
CA ASP A 96 -22.49 40.36 5.09
C ASP A 96 -22.15 39.31 4.02
N ILE A 97 -22.84 39.40 2.87
CA ILE A 97 -22.68 38.44 1.78
C ILE A 97 -21.23 38.37 1.27
N GLY A 98 -20.51 39.49 1.26
CA GLY A 98 -19.11 39.55 0.84
C GLY A 98 -18.16 38.81 1.78
N VAL A 99 -18.48 38.73 3.08
CA VAL A 99 -17.75 37.89 4.05
C VAL A 99 -18.07 36.41 3.81
N LEU A 100 -19.34 36.09 3.60
CA LEU A 100 -19.78 34.72 3.35
C LEU A 100 -19.14 34.16 2.06
N GLU A 101 -19.05 34.96 0.99
CA GLU A 101 -18.46 34.56 -0.28
C GLU A 101 -16.98 34.16 -0.21
N GLN A 102 -16.23 34.72 0.74
CA GLN A 102 -14.83 34.40 0.97
C GLN A 102 -14.64 33.06 1.69
N GLY A 103 -15.72 32.54 2.29
CA GLY A 103 -15.69 31.29 3.03
C GLY A 103 -15.66 30.04 2.15
N LYS A 104 -15.23 28.94 2.75
CA LYS A 104 -15.43 27.59 2.19
C LYS A 104 -16.72 27.03 2.75
N TRP A 105 -17.56 26.43 1.91
CA TRP A 105 -18.87 25.94 2.30
C TRP A 105 -19.11 24.51 1.87
N ILE A 106 -19.79 23.76 2.73
CA ILE A 106 -20.25 22.39 2.45
C ILE A 106 -21.67 22.20 2.99
N LYS A 107 -22.31 21.12 2.53
CA LYS A 107 -23.52 20.59 3.15
C LYS A 107 -23.21 19.33 3.96
N ILE A 108 -23.79 19.25 5.15
CA ILE A 108 -23.63 18.13 6.10
C ILE A 108 -25.00 17.47 6.26
N PRO A 109 -25.16 16.18 5.91
CA PRO A 109 -26.39 15.46 6.19
C PRO A 109 -26.45 15.05 7.67
N ILE A 110 -27.53 15.39 8.36
CA ILE A 110 -27.76 15.03 9.75
C ILE A 110 -28.97 14.10 9.86
N LEU A 111 -28.77 12.93 10.48
CA LEU A 111 -29.82 11.96 10.79
C LEU A 111 -30.54 12.35 12.08
N LEU A 112 -31.82 12.64 11.96
CA LEU A 112 -32.71 12.95 13.07
C LEU A 112 -33.75 11.83 13.21
N ALA A 113 -34.08 11.50 14.45
CA ALA A 113 -35.14 10.55 14.75
C ALA A 113 -35.73 10.82 16.14
N ASN A 114 -37.03 10.64 16.26
CA ASN A 114 -37.80 10.63 17.50
C ASN A 114 -38.84 9.48 17.46
N ASP A 115 -39.76 9.43 18.42
CA ASP A 115 -40.79 8.38 18.51
C ASP A 115 -41.76 8.33 17.32
N HIS A 116 -41.85 9.41 16.52
CA HIS A 116 -42.86 9.56 15.48
C HIS A 116 -42.27 9.66 14.07
N CYS A 117 -41.05 10.15 13.91
CA CYS A 117 -40.44 10.37 12.61
C CYS A 117 -38.91 10.18 12.64
N ALA A 118 -38.36 9.80 11.48
CA ALA A 118 -36.93 9.80 11.23
C ALA A 118 -36.67 10.37 9.82
N GLY A 119 -35.60 11.13 9.67
CA GLY A 119 -35.30 11.82 8.41
C GLY A 119 -33.87 12.33 8.34
N VAL A 120 -33.49 12.75 7.13
CA VAL A 120 -32.23 13.45 6.88
C VAL A 120 -32.53 14.93 6.67
N VAL A 121 -31.87 15.79 7.45
CA VAL A 121 -31.88 17.24 7.27
C VAL A 121 -30.48 17.71 6.88
N TRP A 122 -30.42 18.62 5.91
CA TRP A 122 -29.16 19.20 5.47
C TRP A 122 -28.83 20.43 6.31
N PHE A 123 -27.60 20.46 6.82
CA PHE A 123 -27.01 21.65 7.43
C PHE A 123 -25.98 22.24 6.49
N ILE A 124 -25.92 23.56 6.42
CA ILE A 124 -24.88 24.29 5.71
C ILE A 124 -23.81 24.69 6.72
N ALA A 125 -22.57 24.30 6.43
CA ALA A 125 -21.41 24.66 7.24
C ALA A 125 -20.44 25.50 6.41
N GLY A 126 -19.96 26.59 6.99
CA GLY A 126 -18.99 27.50 6.41
C GLY A 126 -17.77 27.67 7.28
N LEU A 127 -16.61 27.90 6.66
CA LEU A 127 -15.38 28.36 7.32
C LEU A 127 -15.00 29.71 6.73
N VAL A 128 -15.11 30.78 7.52
CA VAL A 128 -14.89 32.18 7.10
C VAL A 128 -13.75 32.81 7.89
N ALA A 129 -13.05 33.78 7.29
CA ALA A 129 -11.93 34.50 7.92
C ALA A 129 -12.43 35.55 8.93
N LEU A 130 -12.93 35.07 10.06
CA LEU A 130 -13.39 35.87 11.20
C LEU A 130 -12.76 35.34 12.49
N LYS A 131 -12.50 36.23 13.45
CA LYS A 131 -11.95 35.87 14.76
C LYS A 131 -12.75 34.73 15.40
N ALA A 132 -12.03 33.72 15.87
CA ALA A 132 -12.62 32.52 16.46
C ALA A 132 -13.06 32.79 17.90
N ASP A 133 -14.37 32.73 18.15
CA ASP A 133 -14.95 32.72 19.50
C ASP A 133 -15.69 31.39 19.76
N ALA A 134 -16.58 31.01 18.85
CA ALA A 134 -17.28 29.71 18.77
C ALA A 134 -17.95 29.57 17.39
N VAL A 135 -18.54 28.41 17.08
CA VAL A 135 -19.45 28.24 15.92
C VAL A 135 -20.52 29.33 15.96
N HIS A 136 -20.67 30.08 14.87
CA HIS A 136 -21.78 30.99 14.70
C HIS A 136 -23.01 30.21 14.24
N ILE A 137 -24.06 30.25 15.06
CA ILE A 137 -25.39 29.76 14.72
C ILE A 137 -26.30 31.00 14.67
N PRO A 138 -26.98 31.28 13.55
CA PRO A 138 -27.93 32.38 13.49
C PRO A 138 -29.04 32.24 14.53
N GLU A 139 -29.54 33.36 15.06
CA GLU A 139 -30.51 33.37 16.16
C GLU A 139 -31.78 32.56 15.84
N TRP A 140 -32.32 32.73 14.62
CA TRP A 140 -33.50 31.97 14.16
C TRP A 140 -33.25 30.46 14.15
N ALA A 141 -32.02 30.03 13.85
CA ALA A 141 -31.65 28.62 13.81
C ALA A 141 -31.47 28.08 15.23
N ALA A 142 -30.85 28.86 16.13
CA ALA A 142 -30.65 28.50 17.53
C ALA A 142 -31.99 28.27 18.26
N GLN A 143 -33.03 29.04 17.95
CA GLN A 143 -34.38 28.88 18.52
C GLN A 143 -35.03 27.52 18.17
N MET A 144 -34.59 26.87 17.10
CA MET A 144 -35.10 25.55 16.67
C MET A 144 -34.34 24.37 17.31
N MET A 145 -33.33 24.64 18.13
CA MET A 145 -32.43 23.65 18.71
C MET A 145 -32.64 23.55 20.23
N ASP A 146 -32.64 22.33 20.77
CA ASP A 146 -32.55 22.17 22.23
C ASP A 146 -31.12 22.41 22.74
N ALA A 147 -30.98 22.59 24.05
CA ALA A 147 -29.67 22.80 24.67
C ALA A 147 -28.67 21.68 24.36
N ARG A 148 -29.15 20.43 24.29
CA ARG A 148 -28.29 19.26 24.01
C ARG A 148 -27.74 19.28 22.58
N PHE A 149 -28.50 19.78 21.62
CA PHE A 149 -28.07 19.92 20.24
C PHE A 149 -27.04 21.03 20.09
N ILE A 150 -27.21 22.15 20.80
CA ILE A 150 -26.21 23.23 20.87
C ILE A 150 -24.91 22.71 21.51
N ASP A 151 -24.99 22.03 22.66
CA ASP A 151 -23.82 21.41 23.30
C ASP A 151 -23.09 20.44 22.37
N ALA A 152 -23.83 19.72 21.52
CA ALA A 152 -23.27 18.80 20.54
C ALA A 152 -22.51 19.52 19.41
N ILE A 153 -22.96 20.71 18.99
CA ILE A 153 -22.24 21.56 18.04
C ILE A 153 -20.93 22.06 18.66
N ASP A 154 -21.00 22.55 19.89
CA ASP A 154 -19.82 23.05 20.61
C ASP A 154 -18.79 21.94 20.83
N THR A 155 -19.25 20.76 21.25
CA THR A 155 -18.38 19.59 21.41
C THR A 155 -17.72 19.20 20.08
N ALA A 156 -18.47 19.22 18.98
CA ALA A 156 -17.94 18.92 17.65
C ALA A 156 -16.84 19.90 17.24
N GLU A 157 -17.04 21.20 17.45
CA GLU A 157 -16.01 22.22 17.19
C GLU A 157 -14.76 22.00 18.05
N GLN A 158 -14.93 21.82 19.36
CA GLN A 158 -13.83 21.63 20.30
C GLN A 158 -12.98 20.39 19.97
N VAL A 159 -13.61 19.28 19.58
CA VAL A 159 -12.90 18.08 19.11
C VAL A 159 -12.11 18.39 17.85
N VAL A 160 -12.74 19.04 16.86
CA VAL A 160 -12.11 19.33 15.56
C VAL A 160 -10.91 20.26 15.71
N ARG A 161 -11.04 21.36 16.48
CA ARG A 161 -9.94 22.33 16.68
C ARG A 161 -8.75 21.75 17.45
N ARG A 162 -8.96 20.75 18.30
CA ARG A 162 -7.85 20.03 18.97
C ARG A 162 -7.11 19.09 18.01
N CYS A 163 -7.84 18.40 17.13
CA CYS A 163 -7.25 17.46 16.17
C CYS A 163 -6.55 18.16 14.99
N ALA A 164 -6.94 19.40 14.67
CA ALA A 164 -6.40 20.19 13.59
C ALA A 164 -6.31 21.67 14.00
N PRO A 165 -5.22 22.09 14.69
CA PRO A 165 -5.06 23.48 15.08
C PRO A 165 -5.02 24.35 13.83
N ASP A 166 -5.96 25.29 13.74
CA ASP A 166 -6.04 26.26 12.65
C ASP A 166 -5.06 27.42 12.96
N PRO A 167 -4.02 27.64 12.15
CA PRO A 167 -3.10 28.76 12.33
C PRO A 167 -3.74 30.12 11.97
N LEU A 168 -4.95 30.13 11.40
CA LEU A 168 -5.64 31.31 10.91
C LEU A 168 -6.90 31.57 11.74
N ASN A 169 -7.19 32.84 12.02
CA ASN A 169 -8.39 33.29 12.74
C ASN A 169 -9.65 33.05 11.89
N HIS A 170 -10.14 31.81 11.83
CA HIS A 170 -11.38 31.46 11.15
C HIS A 170 -12.49 31.05 12.12
N ARG A 171 -13.73 31.39 11.73
CA ARG A 171 -14.95 31.05 12.45
C ARG A 171 -15.78 30.08 11.61
N PHE A 172 -16.36 29.08 12.26
CA PHE A 172 -17.36 28.23 11.63
C PHE A 172 -18.73 28.91 11.66
N ILE A 173 -19.51 28.76 10.60
CA ILE A 173 -20.92 29.15 10.54
C ILE A 173 -21.74 27.88 10.27
N LEU A 174 -22.84 27.68 10.98
CA LEU A 174 -23.67 26.48 10.85
C LEU A 174 -25.17 26.82 10.93
N PHE A 175 -25.96 26.36 9.96
CA PHE A 175 -27.43 26.50 10.00
C PHE A 175 -28.15 25.38 9.22
N PRO A 176 -29.37 24.99 9.64
CA PRO A 176 -30.18 23.98 8.94
C PRO A 176 -30.89 24.55 7.71
N VAL A 177 -31.09 23.73 6.67
CA VAL A 177 -32.05 24.02 5.60
C VAL A 177 -33.40 23.45 6.00
N SER A 178 -34.22 24.25 6.68
CA SER A 178 -35.55 23.87 7.17
C SER A 178 -36.48 25.08 7.23
N GLN A 179 -37.79 24.85 7.32
CA GLN A 179 -38.76 25.93 7.55
C GLN A 179 -38.49 26.56 8.92
N ILE A 180 -38.30 27.88 8.93
CA ILE A 180 -38.06 28.66 10.15
C ILE A 180 -39.28 28.53 11.06
N SER A 181 -39.05 28.22 12.33
CA SER A 181 -40.09 28.01 13.32
C SER A 181 -39.56 28.35 14.71
N THR A 182 -40.45 28.74 15.62
CA THR A 182 -40.12 28.91 17.04
C THR A 182 -40.19 27.59 17.83
N GLU A 183 -40.62 26.50 17.18
CA GLU A 183 -40.66 25.18 17.79
C GLU A 183 -39.28 24.51 17.73
N ILE A 184 -38.94 23.82 18.80
CA ILE A 184 -37.73 22.99 18.85
C ILE A 184 -37.91 21.80 17.90
N ARG A 185 -37.06 21.71 16.87
CA ARG A 185 -37.06 20.65 15.86
C ARG A 185 -35.81 19.78 15.89
N PHE A 186 -34.71 20.32 16.39
CA PHE A 186 -33.41 19.65 16.44
C PHE A 186 -33.06 19.34 17.88
N THR A 187 -33.06 18.06 18.24
CA THR A 187 -32.90 17.61 19.62
C THR A 187 -31.80 16.57 19.78
N GLY A 188 -31.19 16.57 20.97
CA GLY A 188 -30.22 15.56 21.39
C GLY A 188 -28.84 15.66 20.74
N GLY A 189 -27.93 14.78 21.17
CA GLY A 189 -26.50 14.90 20.86
C GLY A 189 -26.01 14.20 19.60
N SER A 190 -26.86 13.47 18.88
CA SER A 190 -26.42 12.54 17.82
C SER A 190 -25.87 13.21 16.56
N ALA A 191 -25.99 14.53 16.47
CA ALA A 191 -25.49 15.37 15.39
C ALA A 191 -24.01 15.76 15.55
N SER A 192 -23.43 15.62 16.75
CA SER A 192 -22.04 16.03 16.99
C SER A 192 -21.03 15.32 16.07
N LEU A 193 -21.17 14.01 15.83
CA LEU A 193 -20.28 13.28 14.92
C LEU A 193 -20.37 13.77 13.45
N PRO A 194 -21.55 13.79 12.78
CA PRO A 194 -21.62 14.26 11.40
C PRO A 194 -21.18 15.73 11.26
N ILE A 195 -21.47 16.58 12.25
CA ILE A 195 -21.00 17.97 12.28
C ILE A 195 -19.47 18.01 12.35
N ALA A 196 -18.85 17.29 13.29
CA ALA A 196 -17.40 17.26 13.44
C ALA A 196 -16.69 16.80 12.15
N LEU A 197 -17.24 15.79 11.46
CA LEU A 197 -16.70 15.33 10.16
C LEU A 197 -16.77 16.41 9.09
N GLY A 198 -17.87 17.16 9.02
CA GLY A 198 -18.00 18.28 8.10
C GLY A 198 -17.05 19.44 8.44
N LEU A 199 -16.94 19.82 9.71
CA LEU A 199 -16.02 20.89 10.12
C LEU A 199 -14.55 20.51 9.86
N LYS A 200 -14.16 19.26 10.14
CA LYS A 200 -12.81 18.74 9.83
C LYS A 200 -12.54 18.73 8.32
N SER A 201 -13.55 18.36 7.52
CA SER A 201 -13.50 18.45 6.05
C SER A 201 -13.23 19.85 5.55
N LEU A 202 -13.91 20.86 6.11
CA LEU A 202 -13.69 22.27 5.78
C LEU A 202 -12.26 22.73 6.10
N LEU A 203 -11.76 22.42 7.30
CA LEU A 203 -10.40 22.79 7.72
C LEU A 203 -9.33 22.15 6.84
N GLN A 204 -9.48 20.86 6.53
CA GLN A 204 -8.49 20.11 5.75
C GLN A 204 -8.66 20.26 4.23
N GLY A 205 -9.70 20.98 3.77
CA GLY A 205 -10.02 21.09 2.35
C GLY A 205 -10.28 19.75 1.66
N THR A 206 -10.66 18.72 2.43
CA THR A 206 -10.87 17.35 1.93
C THR A 206 -12.37 17.08 1.83
N PRO A 207 -12.97 17.00 0.62
CA PRO A 207 -14.41 16.87 0.48
C PRO A 207 -14.91 15.51 0.97
N LEU A 208 -16.08 15.50 1.64
CA LEU A 208 -16.79 14.27 2.01
C LEU A 208 -17.54 13.69 0.80
N SER A 209 -17.67 12.37 0.78
CA SER A 209 -18.50 11.68 -0.22
C SER A 209 -19.98 12.06 -0.07
N LYS A 210 -20.68 12.25 -1.20
CA LYS A 210 -22.13 12.50 -1.23
C LYS A 210 -22.98 11.28 -0.83
N ARG A 211 -22.39 10.08 -0.80
CA ARG A 211 -23.06 8.82 -0.42
C ARG A 211 -22.83 8.42 1.04
N PHE A 212 -22.15 9.28 1.78
CA PHE A 212 -21.80 9.05 3.17
C PHE A 212 -22.71 9.84 4.12
N ILE A 213 -23.07 9.21 5.24
CA ILE A 213 -23.76 9.85 6.37
C ILE A 213 -23.29 9.28 7.71
N ALA A 214 -23.40 10.06 8.78
CA ALA A 214 -22.98 9.66 10.11
C ALA A 214 -24.06 9.94 11.16
N THR A 215 -24.03 9.19 12.26
CA THR A 215 -24.74 9.49 13.50
C THR A 215 -23.86 9.10 14.69
N GLY A 216 -23.84 9.91 15.74
CA GLY A 216 -23.03 9.63 16.92
C GLY A 216 -22.96 10.81 17.86
N CYS A 217 -22.92 10.56 19.16
CA CYS A 217 -22.66 11.57 20.17
C CYS A 217 -21.15 11.61 20.44
N LEU A 218 -20.50 12.78 20.36
CA LEU A 218 -19.10 12.93 20.76
C LEU A 218 -19.02 13.35 22.22
N ASP A 219 -18.00 12.87 22.92
CA ASP A 219 -17.57 13.46 24.18
C ASP A 219 -16.39 14.42 23.99
N ASN A 220 -16.02 15.13 25.05
CA ASN A 220 -14.87 16.05 25.06
C ASN A 220 -13.53 15.32 24.88
N SER A 221 -13.45 14.01 24.77
CA SER A 221 -12.21 13.30 24.38
C SER A 221 -12.23 12.87 22.92
N GLY A 222 -13.32 13.13 22.19
CA GLY A 222 -13.52 12.69 20.82
C GLY A 222 -13.96 11.23 20.70
N ASN A 223 -14.40 10.59 21.79
CA ASN A 223 -14.98 9.25 21.70
C ASN A 223 -16.41 9.33 21.16
N VAL A 224 -16.80 8.31 20.40
CA VAL A 224 -18.13 8.20 19.78
C VAL A 224 -19.03 7.33 20.67
N ARG A 225 -20.07 7.95 21.22
CA ARG A 225 -21.03 7.38 22.16
C ARG A 225 -22.33 6.94 21.46
N PRO A 226 -23.05 5.96 22.04
CA PRO A 226 -24.29 5.43 21.48
C PRO A 226 -25.38 6.47 21.19
N VAL A 227 -26.24 6.13 20.24
CA VAL A 227 -27.42 6.92 19.87
C VAL A 227 -28.70 6.09 19.93
N ALA A 228 -29.83 6.76 20.15
CA ALA A 228 -31.17 6.15 20.10
C ALA A 228 -31.71 6.05 18.65
N TYR A 229 -32.77 5.26 18.48
CA TYR A 229 -33.55 5.09 17.23
C TYR A 229 -32.73 4.68 16.00
N LEU A 230 -31.73 3.81 16.19
CA LEU A 230 -30.77 3.47 15.14
C LEU A 230 -31.45 2.84 13.91
N ASP A 231 -32.41 1.93 14.09
CA ASP A 231 -33.13 1.29 12.97
C ASP A 231 -33.89 2.31 12.10
N ALA A 232 -34.55 3.27 12.74
CA ALA A 232 -35.28 4.33 12.06
C ALA A 232 -34.31 5.25 11.29
N LYS A 233 -33.17 5.59 11.89
CA LYS A 233 -32.10 6.37 11.23
C LYS A 233 -31.49 5.63 10.04
N LEU A 234 -31.21 4.33 10.18
CA LEU A 234 -30.68 3.50 9.11
C LEU A 234 -31.68 3.40 7.95
N LYS A 235 -32.96 3.19 8.24
CA LYS A 235 -34.01 3.23 7.22
C LYS A 235 -34.03 4.58 6.49
N ALA A 236 -34.09 5.69 7.24
CA ALA A 236 -34.11 7.03 6.67
C ALA A 236 -32.87 7.34 5.79
N SER A 237 -31.68 6.87 6.19
CA SER A 237 -30.47 7.02 5.36
C SER A 237 -30.56 6.27 4.03
N ARG A 238 -31.09 5.04 4.05
CA ARG A 238 -31.24 4.21 2.84
C ARG A 238 -32.30 4.75 1.91
N ASP A 239 -33.42 5.21 2.45
CA ASP A 239 -34.50 5.85 1.71
C ASP A 239 -34.01 7.12 0.98
N ARG A 240 -32.94 7.76 1.48
CA ARG A 240 -32.28 8.92 0.88
C ARG A 240 -31.06 8.56 0.00
N GLY A 241 -30.81 7.27 -0.25
CA GLY A 241 -29.77 6.81 -1.18
C GLY A 241 -28.34 6.82 -0.63
N PHE A 242 -28.15 7.01 0.69
CA PHE A 242 -26.84 6.84 1.31
C PHE A 242 -26.48 5.36 1.34
N THR A 243 -25.29 5.02 0.84
CA THR A 243 -24.80 3.64 0.85
C THR A 243 -23.85 3.40 2.02
N CYS A 244 -23.21 4.43 2.55
CA CYS A 244 -22.28 4.33 3.66
C CYS A 244 -22.78 5.09 4.89
N VAL A 245 -22.95 4.39 6.01
CA VAL A 245 -23.38 4.95 7.30
C VAL A 245 -22.34 4.68 8.38
N ILE A 246 -21.76 5.73 8.95
CA ILE A 246 -20.92 5.63 10.15
C ILE A 246 -21.78 5.73 11.41
N LEU A 247 -21.55 4.83 12.37
CA LEU A 247 -22.30 4.78 13.64
C LEU A 247 -21.40 4.39 14.82
N PRO A 248 -21.86 4.58 16.07
CA PRO A 248 -21.09 4.23 17.26
C PRO A 248 -20.90 2.72 17.39
N ALA A 249 -19.68 2.26 17.66
CA ALA A 249 -19.38 0.84 17.86
C ALA A 249 -20.15 0.23 19.05
N GLU A 250 -20.34 1.02 20.12
CA GLU A 250 -21.08 0.64 21.34
C GLU A 250 -22.59 0.41 21.10
N ASN A 251 -23.16 0.80 19.96
CA ASN A 251 -24.58 0.52 19.67
C ASN A 251 -24.88 -0.99 19.47
N HIS A 252 -23.86 -1.86 19.44
CA HIS A 252 -23.98 -3.32 19.32
C HIS A 252 -24.93 -3.79 18.20
N TYR A 253 -25.00 -3.03 17.11
CA TYR A 253 -25.89 -3.34 16.00
C TYR A 253 -25.54 -4.72 15.41
N ARG A 254 -26.53 -5.60 15.26
CA ARG A 254 -26.33 -6.92 14.66
C ARG A 254 -26.07 -6.75 13.17
N ILE A 255 -24.80 -6.76 12.80
CA ILE A 255 -24.38 -6.61 11.41
C ILE A 255 -24.46 -7.97 10.71
N ASN A 256 -25.44 -8.15 9.83
CA ASN A 256 -25.61 -9.33 8.98
C ASN A 256 -25.07 -9.04 7.56
N HIS A 257 -24.96 -10.04 6.69
CA HIS A 257 -24.46 -9.85 5.30
C HIS A 257 -25.30 -8.86 4.46
N SER A 258 -26.54 -8.56 4.87
CA SER A 258 -27.41 -7.53 4.29
C SER A 258 -27.09 -6.09 4.72
N ASN A 259 -26.17 -5.90 5.69
CA ASN A 259 -25.80 -4.60 6.27
C ASN A 259 -24.50 -4.04 5.67
N LYS A 260 -24.31 -4.18 4.36
CA LYS A 260 -23.19 -3.52 3.63
C LYS A 260 -23.25 -2.01 3.85
N GLY A 261 -22.08 -1.40 3.97
CA GLY A 261 -21.94 0.05 4.12
C GLY A 261 -22.13 0.59 5.54
N ILE A 262 -22.39 -0.24 6.55
CA ILE A 262 -22.48 0.20 7.95
C ILE A 262 -21.13 0.08 8.64
N ILE A 263 -20.53 1.21 9.03
CA ILE A 263 -19.16 1.28 9.58
C ILE A 263 -19.22 1.68 11.06
N PRO A 264 -18.96 0.74 12.00
CA PRO A 264 -18.86 1.07 13.42
C PRO A 264 -17.53 1.78 13.74
N VAL A 265 -17.60 2.83 14.55
CA VAL A 265 -16.43 3.60 15.01
C VAL A 265 -16.54 3.93 16.49
N SER A 266 -15.40 4.03 17.16
CA SER A 266 -15.29 4.33 18.60
C SER A 266 -14.73 5.73 18.88
N SER A 267 -14.12 6.38 17.89
CA SER A 267 -13.55 7.73 18.02
C SER A 267 -13.71 8.57 16.77
N MET A 268 -13.59 9.89 16.93
CA MET A 268 -13.62 10.86 15.83
C MET A 268 -12.46 10.65 14.85
N ASP A 269 -11.28 10.26 15.33
CA ASP A 269 -10.14 9.98 14.45
C ASP A 269 -10.37 8.75 13.60
N GLN A 270 -10.91 7.67 14.19
CA GLN A 270 -11.31 6.49 13.43
C GLN A 270 -12.39 6.85 12.40
N ALA A 271 -13.42 7.62 12.81
CA ALA A 271 -14.46 8.09 11.90
C ALA A 271 -13.88 8.89 10.71
N TRP A 272 -12.95 9.81 11.00
CA TRP A 272 -12.28 10.60 9.99
C TRP A 272 -11.47 9.73 9.02
N THR A 273 -10.70 8.77 9.53
CA THR A 273 -9.96 7.85 8.66
C THR A 273 -10.90 7.07 7.76
N MET A 274 -12.00 6.52 8.29
CA MET A 274 -12.96 5.75 7.50
C MET A 274 -13.54 6.60 6.37
N VAL A 275 -13.96 7.84 6.65
CA VAL A 275 -14.47 8.72 5.57
C VAL A 275 -13.38 9.10 4.58
N SER A 276 -12.15 9.35 5.03
CA SER A 276 -11.02 9.68 4.15
C SER A 276 -10.60 8.53 3.22
N LEU A 277 -10.91 7.29 3.61
CA LEU A 277 -10.63 6.07 2.85
C LEU A 277 -11.80 5.61 2.00
N TYR A 278 -13.00 6.17 2.22
CA TYR A 278 -14.20 5.74 1.54
C TYR A 278 -14.12 6.00 0.03
N SER A 279 -14.40 4.96 -0.74
CA SER A 279 -14.74 5.07 -2.15
C SER A 279 -15.84 4.07 -2.47
N GLU A 280 -16.72 4.40 -3.43
CA GLU A 280 -17.84 3.52 -3.82
C GLU A 280 -17.35 2.11 -4.24
N LYS A 281 -16.14 2.00 -4.78
CA LYS A 281 -15.53 0.74 -5.19
C LYS A 281 -14.99 -0.11 -4.04
N GLN A 282 -14.77 0.47 -2.86
CA GLN A 282 -14.09 -0.17 -1.73
C GLN A 282 -14.94 -0.23 -0.45
N GLU A 283 -16.25 0.02 -0.54
CA GLU A 283 -17.16 0.05 0.60
C GLU A 283 -17.11 -1.24 1.43
N ASN A 284 -17.14 -2.41 0.78
CA ASN A 284 -17.03 -3.71 1.47
C ASN A 284 -15.68 -3.88 2.16
N LEU A 285 -14.59 -3.41 1.54
CA LEU A 285 -13.25 -3.53 2.11
C LEU A 285 -13.11 -2.63 3.33
N LEU A 286 -13.65 -1.41 3.29
CA LEU A 286 -13.66 -0.49 4.41
C LEU A 286 -14.49 -1.02 5.58
N PHE A 287 -15.63 -1.65 5.26
CA PHE A 287 -16.42 -2.38 6.23
C PHE A 287 -15.60 -3.48 6.93
N PHE A 288 -14.95 -4.37 6.18
CA PHE A 288 -14.11 -5.41 6.77
C PHE A 288 -12.94 -4.85 7.58
N PHE A 289 -12.33 -3.76 7.11
CA PHE A 289 -11.26 -3.07 7.83
C PHE A 289 -11.73 -2.56 9.19
N SER A 290 -12.86 -1.86 9.24
CA SER A 290 -13.41 -1.34 10.50
C SER A 290 -13.69 -2.44 11.52
N ARG A 291 -14.17 -3.62 11.09
CA ARG A 291 -14.41 -4.77 11.97
C ARG A 291 -13.10 -5.41 12.42
N ALA A 292 -12.15 -5.56 11.51
CA ALA A 292 -10.84 -6.09 11.80
C ALA A 292 -10.15 -5.28 12.92
N LEU A 293 -10.30 -3.95 12.96
CA LEU A 293 -9.70 -3.12 14.01
C LEU A 293 -10.26 -3.37 15.42
N GLN A 294 -11.45 -3.94 15.55
CA GLN A 294 -12.09 -4.17 16.86
C GLN A 294 -11.70 -5.53 17.46
N GLU A 295 -11.54 -6.55 16.60
CA GLU A 295 -11.41 -7.94 17.02
C GLU A 295 -10.12 -8.59 16.47
N PRO A 296 -9.18 -9.00 17.35
CA PRO A 296 -7.92 -9.63 16.95
C PRO A 296 -8.06 -10.80 15.97
N ALA A 297 -9.01 -11.71 16.21
CA ALA A 297 -9.25 -12.85 15.33
C ALA A 297 -9.70 -12.41 13.93
N SER A 298 -10.59 -11.41 13.85
CA SER A 298 -11.07 -10.86 12.58
C SER A 298 -9.94 -10.15 11.81
N PHE A 299 -9.06 -9.44 12.51
CA PHE A 299 -7.87 -8.84 11.90
C PHE A 299 -6.97 -9.90 11.27
N ILE A 300 -6.62 -10.94 12.03
CA ILE A 300 -5.83 -12.06 11.51
C ILE A 300 -6.53 -12.63 10.27
N ASP A 301 -7.84 -12.87 10.31
CA ASP A 301 -8.57 -13.44 9.18
C ASP A 301 -8.63 -12.56 7.93
N LYS A 302 -8.36 -11.25 8.03
CA LYS A 302 -8.47 -10.33 6.90
C LYS A 302 -7.19 -9.61 6.51
N MET A 303 -6.11 -9.68 7.31
CA MET A 303 -4.88 -8.89 7.10
C MET A 303 -4.22 -9.08 5.71
N ASP A 304 -4.45 -10.20 5.05
CA ASP A 304 -4.02 -10.50 3.68
C ASP A 304 -4.82 -9.73 2.61
N SER A 305 -6.04 -9.30 2.91
CA SER A 305 -6.90 -8.52 2.01
C SER A 305 -6.83 -7.00 2.25
N LEU A 306 -6.33 -6.58 3.43
CA LEU A 306 -6.34 -5.19 3.86
C LEU A 306 -5.15 -4.40 3.26
N PRO A 307 -5.35 -3.17 2.74
CA PRO A 307 -4.26 -2.37 2.19
C PRO A 307 -3.28 -1.89 3.28
N GLY A 308 -1.96 -2.04 3.06
CA GLY A 308 -0.94 -1.59 4.02
C GLY A 308 -1.04 -0.11 4.37
N ARG A 309 -1.30 0.75 3.38
CA ARG A 309 -1.54 2.20 3.59
C ARG A 309 -2.71 2.54 4.51
N TRP A 310 -3.69 1.65 4.65
CA TRP A 310 -4.80 1.85 5.61
C TRP A 310 -4.34 1.53 7.02
N MET A 311 -3.50 0.51 7.16
CA MET A 311 -2.89 0.16 8.44
C MET A 311 -1.96 1.27 8.95
N GLU A 312 -1.18 1.87 8.05
CA GLU A 312 -0.31 3.01 8.34
C GLU A 312 -1.07 4.27 8.80
N LYS A 313 -2.37 4.40 8.47
CA LYS A 313 -3.23 5.49 8.97
C LYS A 313 -3.85 5.19 10.35
N GLU A 314 -4.09 3.92 10.66
CA GLU A 314 -4.71 3.46 11.91
C GLU A 314 -3.67 2.87 12.88
N GLN A 315 -2.50 3.50 12.98
CA GLN A 315 -1.36 2.95 13.72
C GLN A 315 -1.68 2.65 15.18
N VAL A 316 -2.44 3.54 15.85
CA VAL A 316 -2.77 3.39 17.27
C VAL A 316 -3.65 2.15 17.49
N ALA A 317 -4.73 2.02 16.72
CA ALA A 317 -5.65 0.89 16.82
C ALA A 317 -4.96 -0.44 16.48
N ILE A 318 -4.11 -0.44 15.45
CA ILE A 318 -3.39 -1.66 15.05
C ILE A 318 -2.30 -2.03 16.05
N LYS A 319 -1.57 -1.07 16.62
CA LYS A 319 -0.58 -1.34 17.69
C LYS A 319 -1.24 -1.98 18.90
N ASP A 320 -2.37 -1.43 19.35
CA ASP A 320 -3.15 -2.03 20.44
C ASP A 320 -3.62 -3.46 20.11
N LEU A 321 -4.14 -3.66 18.90
CA LEU A 321 -4.58 -4.95 18.44
C LEU A 321 -3.43 -5.96 18.35
N LEU A 322 -2.27 -5.57 17.82
CA LEU A 322 -1.07 -6.41 17.76
C LEU A 322 -0.53 -6.71 19.17
N HIS A 323 -0.60 -5.77 20.11
CA HIS A 323 -0.24 -6.03 21.50
C HIS A 323 -1.14 -7.10 22.12
N ARG A 324 -2.47 -7.02 21.90
CA ARG A 324 -3.42 -8.07 22.33
C ARG A 324 -3.12 -9.42 21.68
N ILE A 325 -2.79 -9.44 20.38
CA ILE A 325 -2.41 -10.67 19.67
C ILE A 325 -1.13 -11.27 20.26
N PHE A 326 -0.09 -10.47 20.50
CA PHE A 326 1.20 -10.94 20.99
C PHE A 326 1.15 -11.38 22.47
N ASN A 327 0.12 -11.02 23.21
CA ASN A 327 -0.10 -11.46 24.59
C ASN A 327 -1.04 -12.68 24.72
N ASP A 328 -1.56 -13.21 23.60
CA ASP A 328 -2.39 -14.41 23.58
C ASP A 328 -1.72 -15.52 22.75
N PRO A 329 -1.42 -16.70 23.33
CA PRO A 329 -0.68 -17.75 22.62
C PRO A 329 -1.39 -18.26 21.35
N GLY A 330 -2.71 -18.39 21.39
CA GLY A 330 -3.50 -18.94 20.28
C GLY A 330 -3.60 -17.95 19.13
N LEU A 331 -3.85 -16.68 19.44
CA LEU A 331 -3.87 -15.60 18.45
C LEU A 331 -2.49 -15.36 17.85
N PHE A 332 -1.42 -15.38 18.66
CA PHE A 332 -0.06 -15.19 18.17
C PHE A 332 0.39 -16.31 17.22
N ASP A 333 0.13 -17.58 17.55
CA ASP A 333 0.46 -18.69 16.63
C ASP A 333 -0.30 -18.56 15.29
N ARG A 334 -1.61 -18.27 15.33
CA ARG A 334 -2.43 -18.08 14.12
C ARG A 334 -1.97 -16.87 13.30
N PHE A 335 -1.64 -15.76 13.96
CA PHE A 335 -1.12 -14.55 13.33
C PHE A 335 0.21 -14.81 12.61
N THR A 336 1.17 -15.45 13.30
CA THR A 336 2.51 -15.69 12.72
C THR A 336 2.48 -16.66 11.55
N ARG A 337 1.60 -17.68 11.55
CA ARG A 337 1.38 -18.55 10.38
C ARG A 337 0.90 -17.76 9.18
N LYS A 338 -0.15 -16.97 9.37
CA LYS A 338 -0.70 -16.17 8.28
C LYS A 338 0.26 -15.10 7.79
N PHE A 339 1.02 -14.47 8.68
CA PHE A 339 2.05 -13.52 8.30
C PHE A 339 3.16 -14.18 7.48
N TYR A 340 3.60 -15.38 7.87
CA TYR A 340 4.57 -16.18 7.13
C TYR A 340 4.07 -16.50 5.71
N ASP A 341 2.82 -16.95 5.58
CA ASP A 341 2.19 -17.22 4.28
C ASP A 341 2.10 -15.96 3.41
N MET A 342 1.78 -14.81 4.01
CA MET A 342 1.75 -13.54 3.29
C MET A 342 3.11 -13.12 2.76
N VAL A 343 4.19 -13.34 3.52
CA VAL A 343 5.56 -13.08 3.06
C VAL A 343 5.90 -14.02 1.90
N ALA A 344 5.61 -15.32 2.04
CA ALA A 344 5.85 -16.32 0.98
C ALA A 344 5.08 -16.00 -0.33
N ASN A 345 3.89 -15.42 -0.21
CA ASN A 345 3.06 -14.99 -1.35
C ASN A 345 3.36 -13.55 -1.83
N TYR A 346 4.50 -12.97 -1.45
CA TYR A 346 4.95 -11.64 -1.89
C TYR A 346 3.97 -10.49 -1.59
N ALA A 347 3.18 -10.58 -0.50
CA ALA A 347 2.32 -9.47 -0.03
C ALA A 347 3.12 -8.38 0.72
N LEU A 348 4.28 -7.99 0.18
CA LEU A 348 5.35 -7.26 0.88
C LEU A 348 4.89 -5.92 1.46
N ASP A 349 4.07 -5.15 0.74
CA ASP A 349 3.56 -3.86 1.20
C ASP A 349 2.73 -4.00 2.50
N ARG A 350 1.91 -5.04 2.58
CA ARG A 350 1.07 -5.32 3.77
C ARG A 350 1.94 -5.83 4.91
N CYS A 351 2.84 -6.77 4.62
CA CYS A 351 3.75 -7.31 5.62
C CYS A 351 4.63 -6.22 6.23
N ARG A 352 5.12 -5.28 5.41
CA ARG A 352 5.90 -4.12 5.86
C ARG A 352 5.13 -3.24 6.83
N ALA A 353 3.87 -2.91 6.51
CA ALA A 353 3.03 -2.09 7.36
C ALA A 353 2.76 -2.77 8.72
N ILE A 354 2.46 -4.07 8.71
CA ILE A 354 2.22 -4.85 9.94
C ILE A 354 3.50 -4.95 10.77
N ALA A 355 4.63 -5.30 10.17
CA ALA A 355 5.92 -5.45 10.87
C ALA A 355 6.37 -4.14 11.52
N ALA A 356 6.12 -3.00 10.89
CA ALA A 356 6.45 -1.67 11.44
C ALA A 356 5.60 -1.29 12.66
N LEU A 357 4.43 -1.92 12.84
CA LEU A 357 3.50 -1.65 13.95
C LEU A 357 3.55 -2.73 15.04
N ALA A 358 4.24 -3.86 14.79
CA ALA A 358 4.35 -4.96 15.74
C ALA A 358 5.22 -4.59 16.95
N PRO A 359 4.95 -5.16 18.14
CA PRO A 359 5.82 -5.03 19.30
C PRO A 359 7.24 -5.53 18.99
N GLU A 360 8.25 -4.83 19.52
CA GLU A 360 9.66 -5.27 19.36
C GLU A 360 9.98 -6.49 20.22
N THR A 361 9.31 -6.63 21.37
CA THR A 361 9.51 -7.73 22.31
C THR A 361 8.68 -8.94 21.89
N LEU A 362 9.34 -10.10 21.76
CA LEU A 362 8.67 -11.37 21.44
C LEU A 362 8.41 -12.19 22.71
N PRO A 363 7.27 -12.91 22.80
CA PRO A 363 7.02 -13.85 23.87
C PRO A 363 7.99 -15.04 23.82
N GLU A 364 8.92 -15.13 24.78
CA GLU A 364 9.89 -16.23 24.83
C GLU A 364 9.26 -17.55 25.29
N THR A 365 8.10 -17.48 25.95
CA THR A 365 7.33 -18.66 26.39
C THR A 365 6.75 -19.47 25.24
N TRP A 366 6.70 -18.92 24.02
CA TRP A 366 6.12 -19.55 22.83
C TRP A 366 7.13 -19.61 21.68
N PRO A 367 8.22 -20.40 21.84
CA PRO A 367 9.37 -20.36 20.94
C PRO A 367 9.02 -20.68 19.48
N MET A 368 8.02 -21.53 19.25
CA MET A 368 7.53 -21.91 17.92
C MET A 368 6.91 -20.74 17.14
N ALA A 369 6.00 -19.98 17.76
CA ALA A 369 5.41 -18.82 17.12
C ALA A 369 6.43 -17.68 16.97
N SER A 370 7.27 -17.49 17.99
CA SER A 370 8.32 -16.46 17.99
C SER A 370 9.39 -16.70 16.93
N ILE A 371 9.86 -17.93 16.72
CA ILE A 371 10.80 -18.21 15.63
C ILE A 371 10.13 -18.06 14.27
N ARG A 372 8.86 -18.45 14.10
CA ARG A 372 8.14 -18.26 12.84
C ARG A 372 8.01 -16.77 12.49
N TRP A 373 7.74 -15.94 13.49
CA TRP A 373 7.77 -14.49 13.33
C TRP A 373 9.15 -13.98 12.90
N CYS A 374 10.23 -14.46 13.53
CA CYS A 374 11.60 -14.11 13.15
C CYS A 374 11.90 -14.56 11.71
N THR A 375 11.59 -15.79 11.35
CA THR A 375 11.79 -16.34 10.00
C THR A 375 11.00 -15.54 8.96
N ALA A 376 9.73 -15.22 9.22
CA ALA A 376 8.92 -14.42 8.30
C ALA A 376 9.48 -13.01 8.11
N ASN A 377 9.92 -12.34 9.19
CA ASN A 377 10.50 -11.01 9.09
C ASN A 377 11.90 -11.03 8.47
N LEU A 378 12.67 -12.10 8.67
CA LEU A 378 13.93 -12.33 7.99
C LEU A 378 13.68 -12.49 6.48
N GLY A 379 12.69 -13.29 6.08
CA GLY A 379 12.25 -13.41 4.69
C GLY A 379 11.79 -12.07 4.10
N LEU A 380 10.97 -11.31 4.83
CA LEU A 380 10.54 -9.96 4.43
C LEU A 380 11.73 -9.02 4.24
N ALA A 381 12.68 -9.02 5.17
CA ALA A 381 13.89 -8.20 5.09
C ALA A 381 14.75 -8.60 3.89
N ASN A 382 14.88 -9.90 3.59
CA ASN A 382 15.59 -10.40 2.42
C ASN A 382 14.93 -9.94 1.11
N HIS A 383 13.59 -10.04 1.01
CA HIS A 383 12.86 -9.58 -0.18
C HIS A 383 12.93 -8.06 -0.39
N LEU A 384 13.08 -7.28 0.68
CA LEU A 384 13.18 -5.82 0.63
C LEU A 384 14.62 -5.30 0.62
N GLY A 385 15.63 -6.18 0.59
CA GLY A 385 17.04 -5.79 0.66
C GLY A 385 17.43 -5.08 1.97
N ARG A 386 16.71 -5.30 3.07
CA ARG A 386 16.93 -4.61 4.35
C ARG A 386 17.89 -5.35 5.25
N VAL A 387 19.18 -5.27 4.93
CA VAL A 387 20.25 -6.02 5.61
C VAL A 387 20.24 -5.85 7.14
N ALA A 388 20.18 -4.61 7.65
CA ALA A 388 20.18 -4.37 9.10
C ALA A 388 18.94 -4.97 9.80
N SER A 389 17.79 -4.98 9.10
CA SER A 389 16.59 -5.62 9.62
C SER A 389 16.72 -7.14 9.61
N ALA A 390 17.37 -7.72 8.60
CA ALA A 390 17.62 -9.16 8.52
C ALA A 390 18.51 -9.62 9.68
N GLU A 391 19.61 -8.90 9.93
CA GLU A 391 20.53 -9.19 11.05
C GLU A 391 19.81 -9.16 12.42
N LYS A 392 18.95 -8.17 12.66
CA LYS A 392 18.13 -8.10 13.89
C LYS A 392 17.31 -9.39 14.11
N TRP A 393 16.62 -9.87 13.07
CA TRP A 393 15.75 -11.04 13.18
C TRP A 393 16.53 -12.37 13.19
N GLU A 394 17.66 -12.42 12.51
CA GLU A 394 18.61 -13.52 12.58
C GLU A 394 19.11 -13.72 14.02
N LEU A 395 19.66 -12.67 14.65
CA LEU A 395 20.15 -12.73 16.02
C LEU A 395 19.05 -13.16 17.00
N ARG A 396 17.83 -12.62 16.85
CA ARG A 396 16.71 -12.98 17.72
C ARG A 396 16.26 -14.44 17.52
N GLY A 397 16.22 -14.91 16.27
CA GLY A 397 15.83 -16.29 15.96
C GLY A 397 16.88 -17.31 16.42
N GLN A 398 18.17 -16.99 16.34
CA GLN A 398 19.26 -17.85 16.83
C GLN A 398 19.10 -18.19 18.32
N LEU A 399 18.62 -17.25 19.15
CA LEU A 399 18.36 -17.48 20.58
C LEU A 399 17.27 -18.53 20.83
N LEU A 400 16.32 -18.68 19.90
CA LEU A 400 15.19 -19.61 20.00
C LEU A 400 15.48 -20.98 19.36
N LEU A 401 16.48 -21.03 18.47
CA LEU A 401 16.72 -22.14 17.57
C LEU A 401 16.95 -23.47 18.29
N LYS A 402 17.71 -23.47 19.39
CA LYS A 402 17.96 -24.69 20.18
C LYS A 402 16.67 -25.32 20.70
N GLN A 403 15.72 -24.51 21.17
CA GLN A 403 14.43 -25.00 21.68
C GLN A 403 13.56 -25.50 20.52
N VAL A 404 13.53 -24.76 19.40
CA VAL A 404 12.72 -25.12 18.23
C VAL A 404 13.20 -26.40 17.58
N MET A 405 14.52 -26.63 17.49
CA MET A 405 15.09 -27.87 16.97
C MET A 405 14.65 -29.11 17.75
N GLN A 406 14.15 -28.98 18.98
CA GLN A 406 13.60 -30.09 19.77
C GLN A 406 12.11 -30.34 19.48
N LEU A 407 11.42 -29.39 18.85
CA LEU A 407 9.97 -29.40 18.66
C LEU A 407 9.56 -29.54 17.19
N ASP A 408 10.25 -28.84 16.28
CA ASP A 408 9.93 -28.80 14.85
C ASP A 408 11.18 -28.51 14.01
N LEU A 409 11.67 -29.56 13.36
CA LEU A 409 12.87 -29.51 12.53
C LEU A 409 12.63 -28.80 11.20
N ASN A 410 11.41 -28.78 10.66
CA ASN A 410 11.11 -28.10 9.41
C ASN A 410 11.12 -26.58 9.62
N LEU A 411 10.61 -26.10 10.75
CA LEU A 411 10.67 -24.68 11.09
C LEU A 411 12.12 -24.21 11.34
N ALA A 412 12.94 -25.05 11.97
CA ALA A 412 14.38 -24.79 12.12
C ALA A 412 15.09 -24.74 10.75
N ALA A 413 14.74 -25.66 9.84
CA ALA A 413 15.25 -25.69 8.46
C ALA A 413 14.90 -24.40 7.70
N ASP A 414 13.64 -23.95 7.78
CA ASP A 414 13.20 -22.69 7.17
C ASP A 414 14.00 -21.49 7.72
N PHE A 415 14.22 -21.44 9.03
CA PHE A 415 15.03 -20.40 9.65
C PHE A 415 16.48 -20.39 9.15
N PHE A 416 17.14 -21.55 9.08
CA PHE A 416 18.49 -21.67 8.52
C PHE A 416 18.53 -21.24 7.05
N ASN A 417 17.54 -21.64 6.26
CA ASN A 417 17.44 -21.27 4.85
C ASN A 417 17.40 -19.73 4.68
N HIS A 418 16.53 -19.05 5.43
CA HIS A 418 16.46 -17.59 5.40
C HIS A 418 17.70 -16.89 5.95
N THR A 419 18.40 -17.51 6.92
CA THR A 419 19.67 -17.02 7.45
C THR A 419 20.78 -17.08 6.41
N LEU A 420 20.87 -18.17 5.65
CA LEU A 420 21.81 -18.29 4.53
C LEU A 420 21.54 -17.23 3.46
N VAL A 421 20.26 -17.03 3.08
CA VAL A 421 19.88 -15.96 2.13
C VAL A 421 20.24 -14.57 2.67
N ALA A 422 20.08 -14.33 3.97
CA ALA A 422 20.49 -13.06 4.59
C ALA A 422 22.02 -12.86 4.52
N ALA A 423 22.80 -13.92 4.72
CA ALA A 423 24.25 -13.88 4.53
C ALA A 423 24.61 -13.61 3.06
N HIS A 424 23.88 -14.20 2.10
CA HIS A 424 24.06 -13.94 0.67
C HIS A 424 23.82 -12.48 0.31
N ASN A 425 22.74 -11.89 0.84
CA ASN A 425 22.45 -10.46 0.66
C ASN A 425 23.54 -9.54 1.23
N ARG A 426 24.33 -10.03 2.19
CA ARG A 426 25.49 -9.32 2.76
C ARG A 426 26.79 -9.57 2.01
N TYR A 427 26.83 -10.44 1.00
CA TYR A 427 28.06 -10.98 0.43
C TYR A 427 28.96 -11.72 1.45
N ALA A 428 28.35 -12.28 2.50
CA ALA A 428 29.03 -13.05 3.52
C ALA A 428 28.97 -14.56 3.19
N PHE A 429 29.78 -14.99 2.21
CA PHE A 429 29.80 -16.38 1.76
C PHE A 429 30.81 -17.20 2.56
N SER A 430 30.40 -18.38 3.03
CA SER A 430 31.25 -19.29 3.78
C SER A 430 31.12 -20.72 3.26
N PRO A 431 32.21 -21.42 2.94
CA PRO A 431 32.14 -22.83 2.53
C PRO A 431 31.76 -23.74 3.70
N ASP A 432 31.99 -23.28 4.94
CA ASP A 432 31.72 -24.03 6.16
C ASP A 432 30.25 -23.91 6.55
N VAL A 433 29.62 -25.07 6.73
CA VAL A 433 28.24 -25.20 7.17
C VAL A 433 28.22 -25.31 8.70
N PRO A 434 27.42 -24.49 9.43
CA PRO A 434 27.37 -24.55 10.88
C PRO A 434 27.02 -25.95 11.40
N ASP A 435 27.67 -26.40 12.47
CA ASP A 435 27.48 -27.74 13.06
C ASP A 435 26.01 -28.08 13.34
N SER A 436 25.22 -27.09 13.78
CA SER A 436 23.78 -27.25 14.01
C SER A 436 23.03 -27.57 12.72
N LEU A 437 23.38 -26.92 11.61
CA LEU A 437 22.78 -27.16 10.30
C LEU A 437 23.26 -28.49 9.72
N THR A 438 24.54 -28.83 9.87
CA THR A 438 25.10 -30.13 9.47
C THR A 438 24.38 -31.29 10.16
N ARG A 439 24.15 -31.18 11.48
CA ARG A 439 23.37 -32.18 12.22
C ARG A 439 21.91 -32.27 11.77
N LEU A 440 21.28 -31.13 11.50
CA LEU A 440 19.91 -31.07 10.99
C LEU A 440 19.79 -31.76 9.62
N LEU A 441 20.71 -31.45 8.70
CA LEU A 441 20.79 -32.08 7.38
C LEU A 441 20.95 -33.60 7.50
N GLY A 442 21.90 -34.07 8.32
CA GLY A 442 22.10 -35.51 8.49
C GLY A 442 20.88 -36.24 9.08
N PHE A 443 20.04 -35.56 9.87
CA PHE A 443 18.75 -36.11 10.30
C PHE A 443 17.72 -36.11 9.17
N MET A 444 17.59 -35.00 8.45
CA MET A 444 16.62 -34.86 7.35
C MET A 444 16.91 -35.81 6.20
N GLU A 445 18.18 -36.05 5.88
CA GLU A 445 18.61 -37.06 4.89
C GLU A 445 18.11 -38.46 5.30
N LYS A 446 18.39 -38.89 6.54
CA LYS A 446 17.90 -40.20 7.03
C LYS A 446 16.38 -40.30 7.01
N ARG A 447 15.68 -39.21 7.36
CA ARG A 447 14.22 -39.15 7.28
C ARG A 447 13.74 -39.31 5.83
N HIS A 448 14.40 -38.65 4.89
CA HIS A 448 14.08 -38.74 3.47
C HIS A 448 14.32 -40.15 2.93
N ASP A 449 15.46 -40.78 3.28
CA ASP A 449 15.75 -42.16 2.91
C ASP A 449 14.64 -43.11 3.37
N MET A 450 14.19 -42.98 4.62
CA MET A 450 13.06 -43.75 5.14
C MET A 450 11.74 -43.46 4.40
N GLN A 451 11.48 -42.21 4.03
CA GLN A 451 10.29 -41.82 3.27
C GLN A 451 10.28 -42.43 1.86
N GLN A 452 11.45 -42.55 1.22
CA GLN A 452 11.58 -43.16 -0.10
C GLN A 452 11.20 -44.65 -0.08
N GLU A 453 11.45 -45.37 1.01
CA GLU A 453 11.00 -46.77 1.18
C GLU A 453 9.46 -46.92 1.12
N PHE A 454 8.72 -45.85 1.42
CA PHE A 454 7.26 -45.79 1.31
C PHE A 454 6.77 -45.12 0.02
N GLY A 455 7.66 -44.89 -0.96
CA GLY A 455 7.33 -44.28 -2.25
C GLY A 455 7.27 -42.75 -2.25
N CYS A 456 7.65 -42.08 -1.16
CA CYS A 456 7.76 -40.62 -1.13
C CYS A 456 9.12 -40.20 -1.71
N VAL A 457 9.14 -39.89 -3.00
CA VAL A 457 10.37 -39.61 -3.76
C VAL A 457 10.94 -38.19 -3.57
N ALA A 458 10.25 -37.31 -2.84
CA ALA A 458 10.66 -35.91 -2.66
C ALA A 458 10.50 -35.41 -1.21
N ASP A 459 11.43 -34.58 -0.75
CA ASP A 459 11.39 -33.76 0.47
C ASP A 459 11.71 -32.30 0.09
N PRO A 460 10.68 -31.46 -0.18
CA PRO A 460 10.86 -30.04 -0.51
C PRO A 460 11.49 -29.20 0.60
N CYS A 461 11.47 -29.65 1.86
CA CYS A 461 12.13 -28.93 2.95
C CYS A 461 13.64 -29.15 2.91
N LEU A 462 14.06 -30.41 2.70
CA LEU A 462 15.46 -30.77 2.52
C LEU A 462 16.05 -30.12 1.27
N GLU A 463 15.30 -30.11 0.15
CA GLU A 463 15.77 -29.46 -1.05
C GLU A 463 15.98 -27.96 -0.84
N ARG A 464 15.05 -27.22 -0.24
CA ARG A 464 15.20 -25.75 -0.10
C ARG A 464 16.52 -25.38 0.57
N ILE A 465 16.92 -26.12 1.61
CA ILE A 465 18.24 -25.93 2.24
C ILE A 465 19.36 -26.24 1.25
N TYR A 466 19.30 -27.39 0.58
CA TYR A 466 20.34 -27.76 -0.38
C TYR A 466 20.46 -26.78 -1.54
N GLY A 467 19.36 -26.31 -2.11
CA GLY A 467 19.36 -25.31 -3.17
C GLY A 467 19.99 -23.98 -2.74
N THR A 468 19.82 -23.58 -1.49
CA THR A 468 20.51 -22.39 -0.93
C THR A 468 21.98 -22.68 -0.65
N LEU A 469 22.35 -23.89 -0.22
CA LEU A 469 23.75 -24.30 -0.06
C LEU A 469 24.48 -24.42 -1.41
N VAL A 470 23.80 -24.82 -2.49
CA VAL A 470 24.35 -24.81 -3.86
C VAL A 470 24.79 -23.40 -4.23
N GLN A 471 23.90 -22.42 -4.06
CA GLN A 471 24.20 -21.02 -4.29
C GLN A 471 25.38 -20.55 -3.41
N ASN A 472 25.31 -20.81 -2.10
CA ASN A 472 26.36 -20.45 -1.17
C ASN A 472 27.74 -20.98 -1.56
N SER A 473 27.82 -22.28 -1.87
CA SER A 473 29.05 -22.95 -2.31
C SER A 473 29.57 -22.34 -3.61
N ALA A 474 28.68 -22.03 -4.53
CA ALA A 474 29.07 -21.40 -5.78
C ALA A 474 29.55 -19.96 -5.60
N PHE A 475 28.95 -19.20 -4.69
CA PHE A 475 29.40 -17.85 -4.33
C PHE A 475 30.76 -17.83 -3.62
N CYS A 476 31.19 -18.94 -3.02
CA CYS A 476 32.56 -19.07 -2.51
C CYS A 476 33.62 -19.14 -3.63
N GLY A 477 33.18 -19.22 -4.90
CA GLY A 477 34.03 -19.13 -6.08
C GLY A 477 34.39 -20.48 -6.71
N PRO A 478 35.13 -20.45 -7.83
CA PRO A 478 35.32 -21.60 -8.71
C PRO A 478 36.05 -22.78 -8.07
N ARG A 479 36.87 -22.54 -7.03
CA ARG A 479 37.56 -23.59 -6.27
C ARG A 479 36.60 -24.55 -5.55
N HIS A 480 35.34 -24.16 -5.37
CA HIS A 480 34.30 -24.96 -4.70
C HIS A 480 33.34 -25.66 -5.68
N ILE A 481 33.63 -25.69 -6.99
CA ILE A 481 32.75 -26.29 -7.99
C ILE A 481 32.36 -27.75 -7.67
N GLY A 482 33.30 -28.56 -7.15
CA GLY A 482 33.00 -29.94 -6.75
C GLY A 482 31.98 -30.04 -5.61
N GLN A 483 32.05 -29.13 -4.64
CA GLN A 483 31.07 -29.04 -3.55
C GLN A 483 29.71 -28.58 -4.09
N THR A 484 29.70 -27.59 -4.99
CA THR A 484 28.49 -27.09 -5.66
C THR A 484 27.78 -28.20 -6.45
N GLU A 485 28.53 -29.00 -7.20
CA GLU A 485 27.99 -30.15 -7.95
C GLU A 485 27.39 -31.22 -7.03
N ALA A 486 28.09 -31.54 -5.93
CA ALA A 486 27.61 -32.51 -4.95
C ALA A 486 26.30 -32.05 -4.30
N LEU A 487 26.24 -30.77 -3.88
CA LEU A 487 25.03 -30.17 -3.29
C LEU A 487 23.89 -30.08 -4.32
N SER A 488 24.19 -29.74 -5.59
CA SER A 488 23.19 -29.64 -6.65
C SER A 488 22.57 -31.00 -6.94
N ARG A 489 23.39 -32.07 -6.94
CA ARG A 489 22.89 -33.44 -7.02
C ARG A 489 21.99 -33.79 -5.85
N LYS A 490 22.37 -33.46 -4.62
CA LYS A 490 21.54 -33.72 -3.43
C LYS A 490 20.20 -32.97 -3.49
N ALA A 491 20.20 -31.70 -3.90
CA ALA A 491 18.99 -30.91 -4.10
C ALA A 491 18.03 -31.56 -5.12
N ARG A 492 18.57 -31.96 -6.29
CA ARG A 492 17.78 -32.61 -7.35
C ARG A 492 17.21 -33.97 -6.91
N LEU A 493 18.00 -34.78 -6.21
CA LEU A 493 17.54 -36.05 -5.65
C LEU A 493 16.43 -35.83 -4.62
N ALA A 494 16.56 -34.84 -3.74
CA ALA A 494 15.53 -34.48 -2.77
C ALA A 494 14.24 -33.95 -3.42
N LEU A 495 14.24 -33.56 -4.69
CA LEU A 495 13.04 -33.22 -5.46
C LEU A 495 12.49 -34.39 -6.31
N GLY A 496 13.09 -35.58 -6.20
CA GLY A 496 12.72 -36.74 -6.98
C GLY A 496 12.99 -36.52 -8.48
N GLU A 497 14.17 -35.99 -8.84
CA GLU A 497 14.59 -35.89 -10.25
C GLU A 497 14.35 -37.21 -10.99
N ASN A 498 13.71 -37.14 -12.16
CA ASN A 498 13.23 -38.26 -12.98
C ASN A 498 12.03 -39.07 -12.44
N TYR A 499 11.58 -38.81 -11.20
CA TYR A 499 10.43 -39.50 -10.59
C TYR A 499 9.22 -38.57 -10.38
N SER A 500 9.44 -37.28 -10.13
CA SER A 500 8.39 -36.27 -9.95
C SER A 500 8.36 -35.28 -11.12
N GLN A 501 7.31 -35.36 -11.94
CA GLN A 501 7.06 -34.37 -13.01
C GLN A 501 6.55 -33.04 -12.47
N GLU A 502 5.79 -33.07 -11.37
CA GLU A 502 5.25 -31.86 -10.72
C GLU A 502 6.36 -30.94 -10.22
N LEU A 503 7.45 -31.51 -9.71
CA LEU A 503 8.61 -30.77 -9.18
C LEU A 503 9.70 -30.49 -10.23
N LYS A 504 9.43 -30.79 -11.51
CA LYS A 504 10.37 -30.53 -12.62
C LYS A 504 10.90 -29.10 -12.67
N PRO A 505 10.08 -28.05 -12.53
CA PRO A 505 10.58 -26.69 -12.51
C PRO A 505 11.63 -26.44 -11.41
N GLU A 506 11.43 -27.02 -10.22
CA GLU A 506 12.33 -26.82 -9.08
C GLU A 506 13.65 -27.57 -9.25
N TRP A 507 13.66 -28.82 -9.73
CA TRP A 507 14.94 -29.51 -9.91
C TRP A 507 15.69 -29.03 -11.15
N VAL A 508 14.99 -28.49 -12.15
CA VAL A 508 15.61 -27.76 -13.27
C VAL A 508 16.29 -26.49 -12.78
N ARG A 509 15.74 -25.79 -11.79
CA ARG A 509 16.37 -24.60 -11.16
C ARG A 509 17.75 -24.91 -10.58
N GLN A 510 18.01 -26.13 -10.14
CA GLN A 510 19.33 -26.52 -9.63
C GLN A 510 20.39 -26.57 -10.74
N TYR A 511 20.00 -26.87 -11.99
CA TYR A 511 20.89 -26.76 -13.14
C TYR A 511 21.19 -25.29 -13.49
N HIS A 512 20.29 -24.38 -13.16
CA HIS A 512 20.50 -22.95 -13.41
C HIS A 512 21.65 -22.41 -12.54
N TYR A 513 21.64 -22.71 -11.24
CA TYR A 513 22.75 -22.38 -10.34
C TYR A 513 24.06 -23.07 -10.75
N LEU A 514 23.99 -24.36 -11.09
CA LEU A 514 25.17 -25.09 -11.52
C LEU A 514 25.75 -24.53 -12.82
N GLY A 515 24.90 -24.08 -13.75
CA GLY A 515 25.30 -23.45 -15.00
C GLY A 515 26.15 -22.20 -14.76
N PHE A 516 25.75 -21.33 -13.83
CA PHE A 516 26.57 -20.18 -13.46
C PHE A 516 27.88 -20.58 -12.78
N ALA A 517 27.83 -21.53 -11.84
CA ALA A 517 29.02 -21.99 -11.13
C ALA A 517 30.08 -22.55 -12.09
N ARG A 518 29.63 -23.27 -13.12
CA ARG A 518 30.49 -23.81 -14.19
C ARG A 518 31.07 -22.71 -15.07
N LEU A 519 30.30 -21.69 -15.42
CA LEU A 519 30.81 -20.52 -16.15
C LEU A 519 31.90 -19.80 -15.35
N ASP A 520 31.69 -19.59 -14.05
CA ASP A 520 32.68 -18.94 -13.18
C ASP A 520 33.94 -19.82 -12.99
N ALA A 521 33.81 -21.15 -13.13
CA ALA A 521 34.92 -22.11 -13.14
C ALA A 521 35.59 -22.29 -14.52
N GLY A 522 35.10 -21.62 -15.57
CA GLY A 522 35.59 -21.76 -16.94
C GLY A 522 35.17 -23.06 -17.64
N ASP A 523 34.27 -23.86 -17.05
CA ASP A 523 33.70 -25.06 -17.66
C ASP A 523 32.54 -24.70 -18.60
N VAL A 524 32.89 -24.16 -19.76
CA VAL A 524 31.91 -23.70 -20.77
C VAL A 524 31.05 -24.86 -21.27
N GLU A 525 31.63 -26.03 -21.49
CA GLU A 525 30.90 -27.19 -22.01
C GLU A 525 29.91 -27.75 -20.98
N GLY A 526 30.33 -27.87 -19.73
CA GLY A 526 29.42 -28.25 -18.65
C GLY A 526 28.33 -27.21 -18.41
N ALA A 527 28.63 -25.92 -18.55
CA ALA A 527 27.63 -24.85 -18.48
C ALA A 527 26.63 -24.93 -19.64
N ARG A 528 27.08 -25.29 -20.85
CA ARG A 528 26.21 -25.53 -22.01
C ARG A 528 25.21 -26.63 -21.73
N ILE A 529 25.64 -27.75 -21.13
CA ILE A 529 24.76 -28.86 -20.73
C ILE A 529 23.70 -28.39 -19.73
N CYS A 530 24.10 -27.60 -18.72
CA CYS A 530 23.16 -27.02 -17.76
C CYS A 530 22.14 -26.09 -18.44
N LEU A 531 22.60 -25.21 -19.33
CA LEU A 531 21.75 -24.28 -20.07
C LEU A 531 20.74 -25.00 -20.96
N THR A 532 21.18 -25.97 -21.78
CA THR A 532 20.27 -26.72 -22.66
C THR A 532 19.25 -27.53 -21.87
N THR A 533 19.65 -28.07 -20.71
CA THR A 533 18.75 -28.72 -19.75
C THR A 533 17.71 -27.74 -19.20
N CYS A 534 18.13 -26.54 -18.78
CA CYS A 534 17.24 -25.49 -18.27
C CYS A 534 16.22 -25.00 -19.30
N LEU A 535 16.62 -24.93 -20.57
CA LEU A 535 15.79 -24.48 -21.68
C LEU A 535 14.96 -25.63 -22.29
N GLY A 536 15.25 -26.88 -21.94
CA GLY A 536 14.60 -28.05 -22.54
C GLY A 536 14.86 -28.17 -24.05
N ILE A 537 16.09 -27.85 -24.49
CA ILE A 537 16.51 -27.89 -25.90
C ILE A 537 17.71 -28.83 -26.07
N ARG A 538 17.96 -29.30 -27.30
CA ARG A 538 19.10 -30.17 -27.62
C ARG A 538 20.36 -29.39 -27.96
N ASP A 539 20.20 -28.30 -28.69
CA ASP A 539 21.26 -27.39 -29.10
C ASP A 539 20.76 -25.93 -29.00
N LEU A 540 21.69 -24.99 -29.16
CA LEU A 540 21.41 -23.55 -29.04
C LEU A 540 20.84 -22.93 -30.32
N ASN A 541 20.44 -23.73 -31.34
CA ASN A 541 19.72 -23.22 -32.51
C ASN A 541 18.24 -23.02 -32.16
N MET A 542 18.00 -22.08 -31.24
CA MET A 542 16.66 -21.74 -30.79
C MET A 542 16.03 -20.67 -31.69
N ASP A 543 14.75 -20.86 -32.02
CA ASP A 543 13.96 -19.82 -32.67
C ASP A 543 13.85 -18.57 -31.79
N VAL A 544 14.05 -17.41 -32.39
CA VAL A 544 13.95 -16.08 -31.75
C VAL A 544 12.64 -15.92 -31.00
N TYR A 545 11.54 -16.48 -31.52
CA TYR A 545 10.24 -16.40 -30.84
C TYR A 545 10.24 -17.09 -29.47
N ARG A 546 10.99 -18.19 -29.30
CA ARG A 546 11.08 -18.90 -28.01
C ARG A 546 11.81 -18.10 -26.93
N CYS A 547 12.61 -17.09 -27.31
CA CYS A 547 13.23 -16.19 -26.33
C CYS A 547 12.19 -15.38 -25.54
N GLN A 548 10.99 -15.17 -26.10
CA GLN A 548 9.91 -14.40 -25.45
C GLN A 548 9.22 -15.20 -24.35
N ASP A 549 9.29 -16.53 -24.40
CA ASP A 549 8.66 -17.43 -23.42
C ASP A 549 9.58 -17.78 -22.25
N LEU A 550 10.84 -17.30 -22.27
CA LEU A 550 11.80 -17.57 -21.21
C LEU A 550 11.46 -16.77 -19.95
N THR A 551 11.60 -17.42 -18.80
CA THR A 551 11.63 -16.69 -17.53
C THR A 551 12.83 -15.75 -17.48
N ALA A 552 12.76 -14.67 -16.70
CA ALA A 552 13.87 -13.73 -16.54
C ALA A 552 15.18 -14.44 -16.12
N TRP A 553 15.08 -15.49 -15.30
CA TRP A 553 16.22 -16.28 -14.85
C TRP A 553 16.83 -17.16 -15.95
N GLN A 554 16.02 -17.86 -16.75
CA GLN A 554 16.53 -18.59 -17.92
C GLN A 554 17.17 -17.65 -18.95
N PHE A 555 16.53 -16.50 -19.18
CA PHE A 555 17.05 -15.45 -20.06
C PHE A 555 18.39 -14.90 -19.56
N PHE A 556 18.53 -14.72 -18.26
CA PHE A 556 19.77 -14.30 -17.62
C PHE A 556 20.91 -15.32 -17.84
N LEU A 557 20.68 -16.61 -17.58
CA LEU A 557 21.71 -17.64 -17.80
C LEU A 557 22.13 -17.71 -19.29
N LEU A 558 21.18 -17.59 -20.21
CA LEU A 558 21.49 -17.52 -21.65
C LEU A 558 22.37 -16.31 -21.98
N CYS A 559 22.02 -15.12 -21.49
CA CYS A 559 22.81 -13.91 -21.71
C CYS A 559 24.22 -14.01 -21.10
N ARG A 560 24.35 -14.61 -19.91
CA ARG A 560 25.64 -14.87 -19.27
C ARG A 560 26.49 -15.83 -20.10
N TYR A 561 25.91 -16.96 -20.55
CA TYR A 561 26.61 -17.93 -21.39
C TYR A 561 27.14 -17.27 -22.67
N LEU A 562 26.31 -16.47 -23.35
CA LEU A 562 26.72 -15.76 -24.56
C LEU A 562 27.83 -14.73 -24.35
N ALA A 563 27.88 -14.09 -23.19
CA ALA A 563 28.97 -13.18 -22.85
C ALA A 563 30.33 -13.90 -22.74
N GLU A 564 30.33 -15.21 -22.47
CA GLU A 564 31.53 -16.06 -22.42
C GLU A 564 31.83 -16.74 -23.77
N THR A 565 30.82 -16.98 -24.62
CA THR A 565 30.96 -17.72 -25.89
C THR A 565 30.81 -16.87 -27.15
N VAL A 566 30.94 -15.55 -27.04
CA VAL A 566 30.61 -14.58 -28.10
C VAL A 566 31.37 -14.79 -29.42
N SER A 567 32.51 -15.49 -29.40
CA SER A 567 33.30 -15.86 -30.58
C SER A 567 32.71 -17.01 -31.40
N ASP A 568 31.73 -17.74 -30.86
CA ASP A 568 31.02 -18.81 -31.57
C ASP A 568 29.93 -18.24 -32.51
N TYR A 569 29.86 -18.78 -33.74
CA TYR A 569 28.95 -18.32 -34.79
C TYR A 569 27.47 -18.43 -34.36
N SER A 570 27.10 -19.53 -33.68
CA SER A 570 25.74 -19.75 -33.20
C SER A 570 25.34 -18.70 -32.16
N SER A 571 26.27 -18.34 -31.28
CA SER A 571 26.09 -17.31 -30.25
C SER A 571 25.93 -15.91 -30.87
N ALA A 572 26.65 -15.64 -31.96
CA ALA A 572 26.59 -14.36 -32.68
C ALA A 572 25.22 -14.10 -33.32
N LEU A 573 24.51 -15.13 -33.79
CA LEU A 573 23.20 -15.00 -34.44
C LEU A 573 22.08 -14.62 -33.45
N LEU A 574 22.21 -15.04 -32.18
CA LEU A 574 21.19 -14.79 -31.15
C LEU A 574 21.27 -13.37 -30.55
N PHE A 575 22.44 -12.72 -30.62
CA PHE A 575 22.70 -11.48 -29.88
C PHE A 575 21.65 -10.37 -30.14
N THR A 576 21.40 -10.05 -31.41
CA THR A 576 20.45 -8.98 -31.80
C THR A 576 19.04 -9.26 -31.29
N SER A 577 18.60 -10.51 -31.42
CA SER A 577 17.28 -10.96 -30.99
C SER A 577 17.11 -10.85 -29.47
N LEU A 578 18.15 -11.17 -28.70
CA LEU A 578 18.14 -11.06 -27.24
C LEU A 578 18.14 -9.60 -26.79
N VAL A 579 18.91 -8.73 -27.44
CA VAL A 579 18.86 -7.28 -27.15
C VAL A 579 17.46 -6.72 -27.39
N GLN A 580 16.83 -7.07 -28.51
CA GLN A 580 15.46 -6.64 -28.80
C GLN A 580 14.46 -7.15 -27.77
N THR A 581 14.56 -8.43 -27.40
CA THR A 581 13.70 -9.05 -26.38
C THR A 581 13.87 -8.37 -25.02
N ALA A 582 15.11 -8.13 -24.60
CA ALA A 582 15.40 -7.48 -23.33
C ALA A 582 14.87 -6.04 -23.29
N LEU A 583 15.03 -5.28 -24.37
CA LEU A 583 14.53 -3.90 -24.43
C LEU A 583 13.00 -3.82 -24.40
N LYS A 584 12.31 -4.85 -24.92
CA LYS A 584 10.85 -4.94 -24.94
C LYS A 584 10.24 -5.40 -23.62
N ASN A 585 10.86 -6.37 -22.95
CA ASN A 585 10.23 -7.12 -21.85
C ASN A 585 10.77 -6.79 -20.45
N PHE A 586 11.80 -5.95 -20.33
CA PHE A 586 12.43 -5.71 -19.04
C PHE A 586 11.50 -5.06 -18.02
N THR A 587 11.72 -5.40 -16.75
CA THR A 587 11.23 -4.64 -15.60
C THR A 587 12.39 -3.92 -14.94
N GLN A 588 12.10 -3.05 -13.97
CA GLN A 588 13.14 -2.44 -13.16
C GLN A 588 13.67 -3.40 -12.08
N HIS A 589 13.18 -4.63 -11.97
CA HIS A 589 13.56 -5.50 -10.85
C HIS A 589 14.73 -6.43 -11.18
N HIS A 590 15.44 -6.88 -10.14
CA HIS A 590 16.38 -8.00 -10.25
C HIS A 590 15.73 -9.22 -10.96
N PRO A 591 16.38 -9.88 -11.96
CA PRO A 591 17.79 -9.81 -12.38
C PRO A 591 18.10 -8.95 -13.63
N TRP A 592 17.25 -8.01 -14.02
CA TRP A 592 17.40 -7.29 -15.30
C TRP A 592 18.67 -6.47 -15.43
N GLN A 593 19.21 -5.93 -14.34
CA GLN A 593 20.53 -5.29 -14.33
C GLN A 593 21.64 -6.24 -14.79
N LEU A 594 21.57 -7.52 -14.43
CA LEU A 594 22.58 -8.51 -14.80
C LEU A 594 22.43 -8.96 -16.25
N ILE A 595 21.20 -9.06 -16.73
CA ILE A 595 20.89 -9.30 -18.14
C ILE A 595 21.51 -8.20 -19.01
N PHE A 596 21.23 -6.93 -18.69
CA PHE A 596 21.78 -5.80 -19.45
C PHE A 596 23.31 -5.71 -19.34
N PHE A 597 23.88 -6.03 -18.17
CA PHE A 597 25.34 -6.07 -18.01
C PHE A 597 25.98 -7.11 -18.95
N ASN A 598 25.45 -8.33 -18.99
CA ASN A 598 26.01 -9.41 -19.81
C ASN A 598 25.81 -9.16 -21.31
N LEU A 599 24.66 -8.62 -21.73
CA LEU A 599 24.47 -8.17 -23.11
C LEU A 599 25.43 -7.02 -23.48
N GLY A 600 25.69 -6.10 -22.54
CA GLY A 600 26.68 -5.05 -22.73
C GLY A 600 28.11 -5.58 -22.88
N ARG A 601 28.49 -6.58 -22.09
CA ARG A 601 29.77 -7.30 -22.25
C ARG A 601 29.87 -7.98 -23.60
N ALA A 602 28.83 -8.70 -24.02
CA ALA A 602 28.79 -9.34 -25.32
C ALA A 602 28.91 -8.32 -26.47
N ALA A 603 28.22 -7.17 -26.39
CA ALA A 603 28.36 -6.08 -27.36
C ALA A 603 29.81 -5.57 -27.44
N LEU A 604 30.45 -5.36 -26.28
CA LEU A 604 31.82 -4.86 -26.20
C LEU A 604 32.82 -5.84 -26.85
N LEU A 605 32.67 -7.14 -26.58
CA LEU A 605 33.53 -8.18 -27.17
C LEU A 605 33.34 -8.32 -28.69
N ARG A 606 32.17 -7.90 -29.21
CA ARG A 606 31.88 -7.83 -30.66
C ARG A 606 32.39 -6.54 -31.32
N GLY A 607 32.95 -5.62 -30.54
CA GLY A 607 33.39 -4.30 -31.01
C GLY A 607 32.27 -3.27 -31.15
N ASP A 608 31.03 -3.59 -30.74
CA ASP A 608 29.89 -2.66 -30.77
C ASP A 608 29.87 -1.79 -29.50
N ARG A 609 30.70 -0.74 -29.52
CA ARG A 609 30.87 0.18 -28.39
C ARG A 609 29.62 0.98 -28.05
N GLU A 610 28.82 1.37 -29.04
CA GLU A 610 27.60 2.14 -28.84
C GLU A 610 26.53 1.30 -28.13
N GLN A 611 26.32 0.08 -28.61
CA GLN A 611 25.36 -0.84 -28.00
C GLN A 611 25.82 -1.25 -26.58
N ALA A 612 27.13 -1.45 -26.38
CA ALA A 612 27.71 -1.73 -25.07
C ALA A 612 27.44 -0.59 -24.07
N LEU A 613 27.70 0.66 -24.46
CA LEU A 613 27.40 1.85 -23.67
C LEU A 613 25.93 1.89 -23.24
N ARG A 614 25.01 1.75 -24.21
CA ARG A 614 23.56 1.79 -23.95
C ARG A 614 23.10 0.72 -22.96
N LEU A 615 23.60 -0.51 -23.11
CA LEU A 615 23.19 -1.63 -22.25
C LEU A 615 23.81 -1.53 -20.85
N MET A 616 25.09 -1.15 -20.75
CA MET A 616 25.75 -0.94 -19.45
C MET A 616 25.14 0.23 -18.69
N GLN A 617 24.79 1.33 -19.35
CA GLN A 617 24.08 2.44 -18.72
C GLN A 617 22.72 1.97 -18.17
N LYS A 618 21.99 1.13 -18.92
CA LYS A 618 20.72 0.60 -18.46
C LYS A 618 20.86 -0.34 -17.26
N SER A 619 21.91 -1.17 -17.25
CA SER A 619 22.28 -1.99 -16.09
C SER A 619 22.56 -1.13 -14.85
N PHE A 620 23.38 -0.09 -15.02
CA PHE A 620 23.73 0.86 -13.97
C PHE A 620 22.49 1.59 -13.41
N ASP A 621 21.64 2.11 -14.29
CA ASP A 621 20.40 2.79 -13.93
C ASP A 621 19.48 1.90 -13.08
N ILE A 622 19.36 0.62 -13.43
CA ILE A 622 18.55 -0.33 -12.66
C ILE A 622 19.17 -0.53 -11.27
N CYS A 623 20.50 -0.69 -11.15
CA CYS A 623 21.14 -0.87 -9.84
C CYS A 623 20.84 0.29 -8.86
N LEU A 624 20.74 1.53 -9.36
CA LEU A 624 20.55 2.71 -8.50
C LEU A 624 19.09 3.15 -8.31
N LYS A 625 18.17 2.82 -9.24
CA LYS A 625 16.79 3.35 -9.22
C LYS A 625 15.81 2.49 -8.41
N THR A 626 16.17 1.26 -8.05
CA THR A 626 15.17 0.26 -7.64
C THR A 626 14.81 0.28 -6.17
N GLY A 627 15.62 0.92 -5.33
CA GLY A 627 15.45 0.86 -3.87
C GLY A 627 15.48 -0.57 -3.34
N GLU A 628 16.06 -1.51 -4.08
CA GLU A 628 16.18 -2.95 -3.74
C GLU A 628 17.29 -3.23 -2.72
N GLY A 629 17.89 -2.18 -2.16
CA GLY A 629 18.83 -2.26 -1.05
C GLY A 629 20.30 -2.34 -1.47
N PRO A 630 21.22 -2.32 -0.48
CA PRO A 630 22.65 -2.22 -0.70
C PRO A 630 23.22 -3.37 -1.53
N THR A 631 22.61 -4.55 -1.47
CA THR A 631 23.00 -5.74 -2.26
C THR A 631 22.92 -5.46 -3.76
N ILE A 632 21.84 -4.85 -4.23
CA ILE A 632 21.66 -4.52 -5.65
C ILE A 632 22.42 -3.24 -6.02
N GLU A 633 22.44 -2.25 -5.13
CA GLU A 633 23.16 -1.00 -5.38
C GLU A 633 24.65 -1.22 -5.65
N ILE A 634 25.33 -2.06 -4.84
CA ILE A 634 26.76 -2.30 -4.99
C ILE A 634 27.12 -2.97 -6.33
N MET A 635 26.17 -3.67 -6.96
CA MET A 635 26.37 -4.27 -8.29
C MET A 635 26.62 -3.22 -9.37
N ALA A 636 26.25 -1.95 -9.15
CA ALA A 636 26.53 -0.85 -10.07
C ALA A 636 28.04 -0.68 -10.34
N LEU A 637 28.92 -1.16 -9.44
CA LEU A 637 30.36 -1.21 -9.68
C LEU A 637 30.70 -1.99 -10.94
N LYS A 638 29.93 -3.01 -11.31
CA LYS A 638 30.15 -3.83 -12.50
C LYS A 638 30.00 -3.00 -13.78
N PRO A 639 28.83 -2.45 -14.15
CA PRO A 639 28.72 -1.64 -15.36
C PRO A 639 29.62 -0.40 -15.31
N LEU A 640 29.81 0.26 -14.15
CA LEU A 640 30.71 1.41 -14.03
C LEU A 640 32.15 1.08 -14.38
N ALA A 641 32.65 -0.08 -13.96
CA ALA A 641 34.01 -0.50 -14.26
C ALA A 641 34.28 -0.61 -15.77
N PHE A 642 33.26 -0.91 -16.58
CA PHE A 642 33.39 -0.96 -18.03
C PHE A 642 33.07 0.38 -18.69
N LEU A 643 32.07 1.12 -18.18
CA LEU A 643 31.72 2.46 -18.65
C LEU A 643 32.90 3.44 -18.54
N GLU A 644 33.73 3.33 -17.50
CA GLU A 644 34.96 4.14 -17.32
C GLU A 644 35.93 4.07 -18.50
N LYS A 645 35.87 3.02 -19.32
CA LYS A 645 36.73 2.85 -20.52
C LYS A 645 36.02 3.12 -21.84
N ILE A 646 34.69 3.28 -21.82
CA ILE A 646 33.87 3.48 -23.02
C ILE A 646 33.46 4.96 -23.15
N VAL A 647 33.17 5.61 -22.03
CA VAL A 647 32.68 6.99 -21.95
C VAL A 647 33.86 7.97 -21.91
N PRO A 648 33.76 9.16 -22.55
CA PRO A 648 34.76 10.22 -22.40
C PRO A 648 35.00 10.58 -20.93
N ALA A 649 36.26 10.82 -20.55
CA ALA A 649 36.65 11.04 -19.16
C ALA A 649 35.85 12.17 -18.47
N GLU A 650 35.62 13.28 -19.17
CA GLU A 650 34.85 14.42 -18.66
C GLU A 650 33.40 14.04 -18.30
N GLN A 651 32.76 13.22 -19.14
CA GLN A 651 31.38 12.76 -18.90
C GLN A 651 31.31 11.76 -17.75
N PHE A 652 32.32 10.90 -17.62
CA PHE A 652 32.39 9.93 -16.52
C PHE A 652 32.68 10.62 -15.18
N ASP A 653 33.64 11.54 -15.16
CA ASP A 653 34.07 12.24 -13.94
C ASP A 653 32.95 13.15 -13.38
N ALA A 654 32.04 13.68 -14.22
CA ALA A 654 30.90 14.50 -13.79
C ALA A 654 29.93 13.76 -12.85
N GLY A 655 29.77 12.44 -12.99
CA GLY A 655 28.90 11.61 -12.14
C GLY A 655 29.60 10.93 -10.98
N CYS A 656 30.93 10.81 -11.03
CA CYS A 656 31.73 9.95 -10.14
C CYS A 656 31.49 10.19 -8.65
N TYR A 657 31.49 11.44 -8.20
CA TYR A 657 31.37 11.74 -6.77
C TYR A 657 30.03 11.28 -6.19
N GLY A 658 28.93 11.49 -6.92
CA GLY A 658 27.60 11.05 -6.49
C GLY A 658 27.50 9.54 -6.42
N TRP A 659 27.99 8.85 -7.45
CA TRP A 659 27.97 7.39 -7.51
C TRP A 659 28.87 6.76 -6.44
N GLU A 660 30.10 7.25 -6.28
CA GLU A 660 31.02 6.75 -5.25
C GLU A 660 30.42 6.89 -3.86
N LYS A 661 29.86 8.07 -3.55
CA LYS A 661 29.23 8.32 -2.24
C LYS A 661 28.10 7.32 -1.97
N GLN A 662 27.19 7.15 -2.93
CA GLN A 662 26.08 6.20 -2.78
C GLN A 662 26.57 4.76 -2.61
N LEU A 663 27.50 4.31 -3.45
CA LEU A 663 28.00 2.94 -3.40
C LEU A 663 28.80 2.66 -2.12
N ARG A 664 29.57 3.63 -1.62
CA ARG A 664 30.25 3.50 -0.33
C ARG A 664 29.26 3.41 0.83
N GLN A 665 28.15 4.15 0.77
CA GLN A 665 27.06 4.01 1.76
C GLN A 665 26.42 2.63 1.70
N ALA A 666 26.18 2.08 0.51
CA ALA A 666 25.69 0.71 0.36
C ALA A 666 26.67 -0.31 0.95
N ALA A 667 27.97 -0.20 0.63
CA ALA A 667 29.02 -1.12 1.08
C ALA A 667 29.18 -1.20 2.60
N VAL A 668 28.85 -0.14 3.36
CA VAL A 668 28.88 -0.15 4.84
C VAL A 668 27.97 -1.23 5.43
N HIS A 669 26.91 -1.61 4.72
CA HIS A 669 25.97 -2.64 5.17
C HIS A 669 26.36 -4.04 4.69
N LEU A 670 27.46 -4.21 3.96
CA LEU A 670 27.87 -5.48 3.36
C LEU A 670 29.12 -6.02 4.05
N ASP A 671 29.51 -7.24 3.69
CA ASP A 671 30.68 -7.89 4.24
C ASP A 671 31.95 -7.07 3.98
N THR A 672 32.57 -6.61 5.07
CA THR A 672 33.72 -5.70 5.02
C THR A 672 34.96 -6.39 4.44
N HIS A 673 35.08 -7.72 4.59
CA HIS A 673 36.19 -8.47 4.04
C HIS A 673 36.06 -8.58 2.51
N HIS A 674 34.88 -8.97 2.02
CA HIS A 674 34.55 -9.08 0.60
C HIS A 674 34.74 -7.75 -0.14
N PHE A 675 34.28 -6.64 0.45
CA PHE A 675 34.42 -5.29 -0.14
C PHE A 675 35.62 -4.49 0.37
N SER A 676 36.61 -5.14 0.99
CA SER A 676 37.82 -4.47 1.49
C SER A 676 38.55 -3.66 0.42
N PHE A 677 38.59 -4.18 -0.82
CA PHE A 677 39.16 -3.47 -1.97
C PHE A 677 38.49 -2.12 -2.24
N PHE A 678 37.19 -2.01 -1.96
CA PHE A 678 36.44 -0.80 -2.20
C PHE A 678 36.68 0.22 -1.09
N HIS A 679 36.76 -0.24 0.17
CA HIS A 679 37.05 0.63 1.32
C HIS A 679 38.49 1.16 1.34
N GLN A 680 39.46 0.38 0.86
CA GLN A 680 40.88 0.69 0.99
C GLN A 680 41.49 1.43 -0.21
N ARG A 681 40.74 1.57 -1.32
CA ARG A 681 41.25 2.13 -2.58
C ARG A 681 40.47 3.35 -3.01
N THR A 682 41.09 4.15 -3.88
CA THR A 682 40.38 5.20 -4.61
C THR A 682 39.31 4.59 -5.51
N PHE A 683 38.31 5.39 -5.91
CA PHE A 683 37.23 4.89 -6.75
C PHE A 683 37.72 4.27 -8.06
N LYS A 684 38.64 4.95 -8.76
CA LYS A 684 39.21 4.47 -10.04
C LYS A 684 40.00 3.16 -9.86
N GLU A 685 40.79 3.03 -8.80
CA GLU A 685 41.50 1.77 -8.48
C GLU A 685 40.54 0.63 -8.13
N ALA A 686 39.46 0.92 -7.42
CA ALA A 686 38.43 -0.07 -7.12
C ALA A 686 37.71 -0.53 -8.40
N LEU A 687 37.34 0.39 -9.30
CA LEU A 687 36.74 0.05 -10.59
C LEU A 687 37.69 -0.77 -11.47
N ASP A 688 38.99 -0.45 -11.50
CA ASP A 688 39.97 -1.26 -12.22
C ASP A 688 40.08 -2.67 -11.63
N HIS A 689 40.04 -2.79 -10.30
CA HIS A 689 40.03 -4.08 -9.64
C HIS A 689 38.77 -4.90 -9.95
N VAL A 690 37.60 -4.24 -9.96
CA VAL A 690 36.34 -4.86 -10.35
C VAL A 690 36.44 -5.37 -11.78
N ARG A 691 36.92 -4.56 -12.73
CA ARG A 691 37.06 -5.00 -14.13
C ARG A 691 37.90 -6.28 -14.27
N LYS A 692 38.99 -6.37 -13.51
CA LYS A 692 39.92 -7.52 -13.54
C LYS A 692 39.38 -8.76 -12.82
N ASN A 693 38.54 -8.58 -11.80
CA ASN A 693 38.14 -9.66 -10.87
C ASN A 693 36.62 -9.79 -10.72
N HIS A 694 35.83 -9.26 -11.67
CA HIS A 694 34.38 -9.15 -11.51
C HIS A 694 33.69 -10.50 -11.28
N ASP A 695 34.17 -11.59 -11.89
CA ASP A 695 33.60 -12.93 -11.70
C ASP A 695 33.84 -13.47 -10.28
N ALA A 696 34.96 -13.10 -9.65
CA ALA A 696 35.25 -13.47 -8.26
C ALA A 696 34.55 -12.58 -7.24
N LEU A 697 34.42 -11.27 -7.54
CA LEU A 697 33.77 -10.30 -6.64
C LEU A 697 32.24 -10.36 -6.72
N PHE A 698 31.71 -10.78 -7.86
CA PHE A 698 30.28 -10.92 -8.12
C PHE A 698 30.03 -12.29 -8.76
N PRO A 699 30.21 -13.39 -8.02
CA PRO A 699 29.98 -14.75 -8.52
C PRO A 699 28.52 -14.92 -8.97
N PHE A 700 28.27 -15.70 -10.01
CA PHE A 700 27.03 -15.74 -10.80
C PHE A 700 26.75 -14.45 -11.57
N SER A 701 27.74 -13.58 -11.73
CA SER A 701 27.45 -12.17 -11.99
C SER A 701 26.58 -11.52 -10.89
N TYR A 702 26.65 -12.05 -9.67
CA TYR A 702 25.77 -11.96 -8.51
C TYR A 702 24.48 -11.14 -8.63
N GLY A 703 23.39 -11.83 -8.28
CA GLY A 703 22.02 -11.41 -8.19
C GLY A 703 21.41 -11.76 -6.84
#